data_AF-A0A7Y2MSG3-F1
#
_entry.id   AF-A0A7Y2MSG3-F1
#
_cell.length_a   1.000
_cell.length_b   1.000
_cell.length_c   1.000
_cell.angle_alpha   90.00
_cell.angle_beta   90.00
_cell.angle_gamma   90.00
#
_symmetry.space_group_name_H-M   'P 1'
#
loop_
_entity.id
_entity.type
_entity.pdbx_description
1 polymer ?
#
loop_
_entity_poly.entity_id
_entity_poly.type
_entity_poly.pdbx_seq_one_letter_code
_entity_poly.pdbx_strand_id
1 'polypeptide(L)'
;MVVKTTWTWIWILLMMASTMNGQGIPNIIVEHLEKQNEKWGLSSEDISNLIISDQYTDPKTNLTYYYLQQSVYGIPVDRSITPVIISHDGSLYSAGHGFFKKINNRLKRSTGSFLSHETAILQAAQSMKVELPERLQSAPSRWENISTYSSKNYDEEILIEKVYTMDQQGLFVLSWKITMDDPQSSDSWEVFININSGEKISSYNNTIYCHHAKGKFSGRDPLCTHGPDIFNEMLNAPEAQYLVYPLPLVDPREGSRSLANDGQFPDASPLGWHATDDGGSFSTITRGNNVHAYEDTDANNVSKNNEPDGGDNLSFTFANDLNGNPLLSQNASVTNLFYVNNMAHDLFYLLGFTELSGNFQDNNFGLGGRQDDYVRAEGLDGSDIGNANFSTRPDGLRGRMQMFLFSNLPGILQIEAPNELGDLTFEIGRADFGPEPNQIDVNAEVAFSVTNDNENPTEGCGAIVNDVNNKITLIDRGGCDFSLKVLNAQNAGAVMALVCNIEGVDGGTGEELITMGAGEGASQVNIPSFFLKKSDCDIIKTTIKNGSEVIMSAREREAEGPPFLDSSYDNGVILHEYAHGVSLRLTGGPSNTGCLPDFDDDADGFADRGEQMGEGWSDFFGLIFTTKVGDDGTLPRGIGTYLVNADEEEGGFRVFPFSTDMSINPLTYDDIKTQSVPHGVGTVWAAILWDMYWEMIDLYGFNPDWTDTSSGNYKAAFLVMEGMKLQPCRPGFVDGRNAILQSDAIHNDGLHEKLIWEVFARRGVGMNADQGSSLDNRDGTEDFSIPPLLIEELKIEKEVSKFVEPGENYNVSLDVVNHIPLTQTGITIVDELPEGTVYVDGSGTIEPELISNTLIFDLGEMEYLEEIKIEYQLNSNPDITSTTLYLDDVESSNTEWSTESREGSTRWTRVTNQALSGTSSWYIEETDDEEIDQILVSPSLFVTGINPVLRFWHRYEIVAGANGGFVEISVDGSDWEKVDEHFIIRNEYPGELAFSTFAIPALNGFSGSTDRKWIDTYLDLNDYRSQNIRVRFRFGNEGELVSEGDDPGWFIDEIELLDMNTYSSSACVSSDQDPVERCTDIQTTVINSTSTTSTESETTVEKINVYPNPVRDLLTITSNRPIKSNIILSSSDGMVISQMRLDNEQYIQLDVSHLPSGMYLLNIVNNTSGLVKKIIITD
;
A
#
# COMPACT_ATOMS: atom_id res chain seq x y z
N MET A 1 -62.27 -21.14 19.86
CA MET A 1 -61.63 -22.42 20.21
C MET A 1 -60.21 -22.34 19.66
N VAL A 2 -59.09 -22.39 20.41
CA VAL A 2 -58.80 -22.66 21.85
C VAL A 2 -57.45 -21.96 22.19
N VAL A 3 -57.11 -21.40 23.37
CA VAL A 3 -57.81 -20.91 24.59
C VAL A 3 -56.84 -19.97 25.35
N LYS A 4 -57.33 -18.89 25.99
CA LYS A 4 -56.70 -18.03 27.03
C LYS A 4 -55.42 -17.23 26.70
N THR A 5 -55.63 -15.93 26.50
CA THR A 5 -54.70 -14.84 26.82
C THR A 5 -54.65 -14.53 28.33
N THR A 6 -53.69 -13.67 28.69
CA THR A 6 -53.45 -12.98 29.98
C THR A 6 -53.13 -13.86 31.21
N TRP A 7 -51.89 -13.73 31.72
CA TRP A 7 -51.42 -13.83 33.14
C TRP A 7 -49.88 -14.06 33.21
N THR A 8 -49.08 -13.39 32.35
CA THR A 8 -47.60 -13.52 32.33
C THR A 8 -46.84 -12.25 31.91
N TRP A 9 -47.47 -11.08 32.04
CA TRP A 9 -46.84 -9.76 31.77
C TRP A 9 -46.48 -8.98 33.04
N ILE A 10 -46.69 -9.59 34.22
CA ILE A 10 -46.42 -9.00 35.54
C ILE A 10 -45.61 -10.02 36.39
N TRP A 11 -44.61 -10.61 35.72
CA TRP A 11 -43.34 -11.10 36.28
C TRP A 11 -42.25 -10.43 35.43
N ILE A 12 -42.20 -9.09 35.40
CA ILE A 12 -41.42 -8.28 36.35
C ILE A 12 -39.96 -8.76 36.29
N LEU A 13 -39.09 -8.08 35.53
CA LEU A 13 -38.44 -6.82 35.96
C LEU A 13 -37.71 -6.92 37.33
N LEU A 14 -37.44 -8.13 37.81
CA LEU A 14 -36.64 -8.41 39.02
C LEU A 14 -35.53 -9.46 38.77
N MET A 15 -35.21 -9.70 37.50
CA MET A 15 -34.00 -10.43 37.04
C MET A 15 -33.26 -9.65 35.93
N MET A 16 -33.40 -8.32 35.93
CA MET A 16 -32.27 -7.46 35.56
C MET A 16 -31.45 -7.22 36.83
N ALA A 17 -30.13 -7.09 36.66
CA ALA A 17 -29.10 -6.90 37.68
C ALA A 17 -28.78 -8.09 38.60
N SER A 18 -27.48 -8.27 38.85
CA SER A 18 -26.80 -9.31 39.66
C SER A 18 -26.87 -10.75 39.09
N THR A 19 -25.77 -11.41 38.68
CA THR A 19 -24.34 -11.07 38.82
C THR A 19 -23.51 -11.48 37.59
N MET A 20 -23.07 -10.51 36.79
CA MET A 20 -21.80 -10.61 36.06
C MET A 20 -20.78 -9.74 36.80
N ASN A 21 -20.04 -10.37 37.71
CA ASN A 21 -18.78 -9.82 38.20
C ASN A 21 -17.65 -10.55 37.46
N GLY A 22 -17.50 -10.22 36.18
CA GLY A 22 -16.17 -10.12 35.56
C GLY A 22 -15.58 -8.76 35.92
N GLN A 23 -14.26 -8.63 35.99
CA GLN A 23 -13.59 -7.45 36.55
C GLN A 23 -13.97 -6.11 35.88
N GLY A 24 -14.16 -5.08 36.71
CA GLY A 24 -13.74 -3.69 36.41
C GLY A 24 -14.54 -2.83 35.42
N ILE A 25 -15.03 -3.38 34.30
CA ILE A 25 -15.49 -2.57 33.16
C ILE A 25 -16.77 -1.76 33.50
N PRO A 26 -16.79 -0.43 33.32
CA PRO A 26 -17.99 0.39 33.46
C PRO A 26 -19.11 -0.02 32.49
N ASN A 27 -20.35 -0.13 32.97
CA ASN A 27 -21.51 -0.46 32.12
C ASN A 27 -21.66 0.46 30.90
N ILE A 28 -21.29 1.73 31.02
CA ILE A 28 -21.41 2.72 29.94
C ILE A 28 -20.47 2.41 28.75
N ILE A 29 -19.33 1.76 29.01
CA ILE A 29 -18.44 1.23 27.95
C ILE A 29 -19.12 0.04 27.26
N VAL A 30 -19.75 -0.86 28.00
CA VAL A 30 -20.47 -2.00 27.42
C VAL A 30 -21.62 -1.51 26.52
N GLU A 31 -22.40 -0.54 26.98
CA GLU A 31 -23.47 0.10 26.18
C GLU A 31 -22.95 0.89 24.97
N HIS A 32 -21.69 1.34 24.96
CA HIS A 32 -21.04 1.94 23.79
C HIS A 32 -20.63 0.88 22.78
N LEU A 33 -19.93 -0.17 23.24
CA LEU A 33 -19.50 -1.28 22.40
C LEU A 33 -20.70 -2.02 21.76
N GLU A 34 -21.79 -2.22 22.49
CA GLU A 34 -23.03 -2.81 21.94
C GLU A 34 -23.63 -1.97 20.79
N LYS A 35 -23.41 -0.64 20.77
CA LYS A 35 -23.85 0.24 19.67
C LYS A 35 -22.87 0.24 18.49
N GLN A 36 -21.56 0.21 18.74
CA GLN A 36 -20.56 0.17 17.67
C GLN A 36 -20.47 -1.21 16.99
N ASN A 37 -20.84 -2.28 17.71
CA ASN A 37 -20.78 -3.67 17.25
C ASN A 37 -21.37 -3.90 15.84
N GLU A 38 -22.48 -3.25 15.50
CA GLU A 38 -23.11 -3.35 14.18
C GLU A 38 -22.26 -2.71 13.08
N LYS A 39 -21.69 -1.51 13.32
CA LYS A 39 -20.78 -0.83 12.39
C LYS A 39 -19.49 -1.63 12.16
N TRP A 40 -18.96 -2.23 13.22
CA TRP A 40 -17.72 -3.01 13.20
C TRP A 40 -17.90 -4.44 12.65
N GLY A 41 -19.14 -4.84 12.31
CA GLY A 41 -19.44 -6.19 11.84
C GLY A 41 -19.08 -7.28 12.86
N LEU A 42 -19.07 -6.94 14.15
CA LEU A 42 -18.83 -7.86 15.27
C LEU A 42 -20.16 -8.52 15.68
N SER A 43 -20.07 -9.63 16.41
CA SER A 43 -21.23 -10.22 17.08
C SER A 43 -21.24 -9.90 18.57
N SER A 44 -22.42 -9.92 19.19
CA SER A 44 -22.54 -9.77 20.65
C SER A 44 -21.78 -10.83 21.45
N GLU A 45 -21.40 -11.95 20.83
CA GLU A 45 -20.51 -12.95 21.43
C GLU A 45 -19.05 -12.49 21.47
N ASP A 46 -18.60 -11.75 20.44
CA ASP A 46 -17.21 -11.28 20.30
C ASP A 46 -16.84 -10.22 21.36
N ILE A 47 -17.80 -9.41 21.81
CA ILE A 47 -17.62 -8.42 22.89
C ILE A 47 -18.09 -8.91 24.27
N SER A 48 -18.50 -10.19 24.40
CA SER A 48 -19.10 -10.70 25.65
C SER A 48 -18.11 -11.05 26.77
N ASN A 49 -16.83 -11.26 26.45
CA ASN A 49 -15.79 -11.72 27.38
C ASN A 49 -14.55 -10.82 27.31
N LEU A 50 -14.71 -9.54 27.64
CA LEU A 50 -13.60 -8.58 27.67
C LEU A 50 -12.92 -8.53 29.04
N ILE A 51 -11.62 -8.24 29.03
CA ILE A 51 -10.83 -7.86 30.20
C ILE A 51 -10.20 -6.48 29.97
N ILE A 52 -9.73 -5.83 31.02
CA ILE A 52 -8.94 -4.60 30.94
C ILE A 52 -7.46 -5.04 30.95
N SER A 53 -6.69 -4.71 29.91
CA SER A 53 -5.24 -4.89 29.89
C SER A 53 -4.54 -3.75 30.65
N ASP A 54 -4.92 -2.52 30.33
CA ASP A 54 -4.44 -1.29 30.97
C ASP A 54 -5.59 -0.31 31.23
N GLN A 55 -5.48 0.46 32.31
CA GLN A 55 -6.39 1.57 32.62
C GLN A 55 -5.64 2.66 33.40
N TYR A 56 -5.73 3.90 32.93
CA TYR A 56 -5.24 5.08 33.65
C TYR A 56 -6.10 6.31 33.35
N THR A 57 -6.05 7.30 34.24
CA THR A 57 -6.57 8.66 33.98
C THR A 57 -5.37 9.57 33.79
N ASP A 58 -5.22 10.13 32.60
CA ASP A 58 -4.14 11.07 32.28
C ASP A 58 -4.35 12.37 33.08
N PRO A 59 -3.38 12.83 33.90
CA PRO A 59 -3.56 13.98 34.77
C PRO A 59 -3.53 15.32 34.02
N LYS A 60 -3.01 15.35 32.79
CA LYS A 60 -2.90 16.55 31.95
C LYS A 60 -4.18 16.78 31.15
N THR A 61 -4.73 15.72 30.55
CA THR A 61 -5.96 15.80 29.74
C THR A 61 -7.24 15.51 30.56
N ASN A 62 -7.10 14.86 31.72
CA ASN A 62 -8.20 14.37 32.55
C ASN A 62 -9.13 13.38 31.83
N LEU A 63 -8.61 12.71 30.79
CA LEU A 63 -9.24 11.59 30.09
C LEU A 63 -8.90 10.27 30.79
N THR A 64 -9.85 9.34 30.84
CA THR A 64 -9.61 7.98 31.34
C THR A 64 -9.59 6.99 30.19
N TYR A 65 -8.42 6.38 29.98
CA TYR A 65 -8.18 5.37 28.96
C TYR A 65 -8.49 3.98 29.51
N TYR A 66 -9.22 3.18 28.75
CA TYR A 66 -9.45 1.76 29.00
C TYR A 66 -9.00 0.96 27.80
N TYR A 67 -7.93 0.17 27.94
CA TYR A 67 -7.49 -0.76 26.92
C TYR A 67 -8.20 -2.08 27.16
N LEU A 68 -9.14 -2.42 26.27
CA LEU A 68 -10.01 -3.57 26.41
C LEU A 68 -9.50 -4.70 25.51
N GLN A 69 -9.32 -5.89 26.07
CA GLN A 69 -8.80 -7.06 25.36
C GLN A 69 -9.83 -8.20 25.37
N GLN A 70 -9.98 -8.93 24.26
CA GLN A 70 -10.83 -10.12 24.25
C GLN A 70 -10.21 -11.25 25.08
N SER A 71 -11.05 -12.07 25.69
CA SER A 71 -10.63 -13.22 26.49
C SER A 71 -11.51 -14.44 26.24
N VAL A 72 -10.92 -15.62 26.41
CA VAL A 72 -11.60 -16.91 26.27
C VAL A 72 -11.39 -17.70 27.56
N TYR A 73 -12.48 -17.99 28.27
CA TYR A 73 -12.46 -18.55 29.63
C TYR A 73 -11.62 -17.73 30.65
N GLY A 74 -11.51 -16.42 30.44
CA GLY A 74 -10.70 -15.52 31.27
C GLY A 74 -9.19 -15.57 30.99
N ILE A 75 -8.79 -16.11 29.82
CA ILE A 75 -7.43 -16.09 29.31
C ILE A 75 -7.39 -15.06 28.16
N PRO A 76 -6.46 -14.09 28.16
CA PRO A 76 -6.37 -13.08 27.10
C PRO A 76 -6.18 -13.71 25.71
N VAL A 77 -6.74 -13.06 24.70
CA VAL A 77 -6.42 -13.29 23.29
C VAL A 77 -5.38 -12.23 22.89
N ASP A 78 -4.20 -12.68 22.48
CA ASP A 78 -3.08 -11.78 22.15
C ASP A 78 -3.46 -10.79 21.03
N ARG A 79 -2.93 -9.56 21.11
CA ARG A 79 -3.18 -8.43 20.17
C ARG A 79 -4.64 -8.00 19.95
N SER A 80 -5.62 -8.58 20.66
CA SER A 80 -7.06 -8.27 20.49
C SER A 80 -7.54 -7.01 21.22
N ILE A 81 -6.80 -5.90 21.12
CA ILE A 81 -6.94 -4.73 22.00
C ILE A 81 -7.65 -3.56 21.30
N THR A 82 -8.63 -2.97 21.99
CA THR A 82 -9.36 -1.75 21.56
C THR A 82 -9.36 -0.71 22.69
N PRO A 83 -8.81 0.50 22.47
CA PRO A 83 -8.97 1.60 23.41
C PRO A 83 -10.42 2.13 23.44
N VAL A 84 -10.91 2.42 24.64
CA VAL A 84 -12.16 3.17 24.88
C VAL A 84 -11.88 4.26 25.91
N ILE A 85 -12.24 5.49 25.58
CA ILE A 85 -11.85 6.68 26.34
C ILE A 85 -13.09 7.33 26.93
N ILE A 86 -13.02 7.69 28.22
CA ILE A 86 -14.05 8.43 28.93
C ILE A 86 -13.52 9.83 29.26
N SER A 87 -14.21 10.85 28.77
CA SER A 87 -13.94 12.26 29.08
C SER A 87 -14.61 12.70 30.39
N HIS A 88 -14.21 13.86 30.92
CA HIS A 88 -14.65 14.33 32.24
C HIS A 88 -16.17 14.56 32.40
N ASP A 89 -16.86 14.82 31.29
CA ASP A 89 -18.31 15.03 31.20
C ASP A 89 -19.09 13.70 31.08
N GLY A 90 -18.39 12.59 30.86
CA GLY A 90 -18.95 11.25 30.67
C GLY A 90 -19.18 10.86 29.21
N SER A 91 -18.71 11.65 28.24
CA SER A 91 -18.70 11.27 26.83
C SER A 91 -17.69 10.14 26.56
N LEU A 92 -17.91 9.40 25.47
CA LEU A 92 -17.23 8.13 25.16
C LEU A 92 -16.72 8.12 23.73
N TYR A 93 -15.46 7.73 23.57
CA TYR A 93 -14.74 7.78 22.31
C TYR A 93 -13.98 6.48 22.03
N SER A 94 -13.84 6.13 20.76
CA SER A 94 -13.13 4.95 20.26
C SER A 94 -12.87 5.13 18.77
N ALA A 95 -11.60 5.24 18.36
CA ALA A 95 -11.24 5.54 16.96
C ALA A 95 -11.43 4.35 15.99
N GLY A 96 -11.24 3.12 16.49
CA GLY A 96 -11.34 1.87 15.72
C GLY A 96 -11.48 0.66 16.65
N HIS A 97 -11.17 -0.56 16.18
CA HIS A 97 -11.12 -1.75 17.04
C HIS A 97 -10.05 -2.77 16.62
N GLY A 98 -9.39 -3.40 17.60
CA GLY A 98 -8.49 -4.55 17.39
C GLY A 98 -9.16 -5.91 17.59
N PHE A 99 -10.49 -5.97 17.74
CA PHE A 99 -11.22 -7.21 18.06
C PHE A 99 -11.35 -8.19 16.89
N PHE A 100 -11.06 -9.46 17.16
CA PHE A 100 -11.26 -10.57 16.22
C PHE A 100 -12.70 -11.08 16.21
N LYS A 101 -13.20 -11.40 15.02
CA LYS A 101 -14.55 -11.95 14.76
C LYS A 101 -14.62 -13.46 15.04
N LYS A 102 -15.73 -13.92 15.64
CA LYS A 102 -16.16 -15.32 15.82
C LYS A 102 -15.13 -16.23 16.52
N ILE A 103 -14.40 -15.73 17.51
CA ILE A 103 -13.28 -16.45 18.17
C ILE A 103 -13.66 -17.87 18.63
N ASN A 104 -14.83 -18.03 19.28
CA ASN A 104 -15.26 -19.33 19.83
C ASN A 104 -15.42 -20.44 18.78
N ASN A 105 -15.65 -20.09 17.50
CA ASN A 105 -15.71 -21.05 16.40
C ASN A 105 -14.32 -21.43 15.85
N ARG A 106 -13.29 -20.62 16.15
CA ARG A 106 -11.90 -20.76 15.68
C ARG A 106 -10.94 -21.33 16.75
N LEU A 107 -11.46 -21.84 17.88
CA LEU A 107 -10.63 -22.38 18.97
C LEU A 107 -10.08 -23.78 18.67
N LYS A 108 -8.74 -23.91 18.65
CA LYS A 108 -8.03 -25.20 18.59
C LYS A 108 -8.08 -25.87 19.97
N ARG A 109 -8.53 -27.14 20.04
CA ARG A 109 -8.68 -27.86 21.32
C ARG A 109 -7.31 -28.24 21.91
N SER A 110 -6.96 -27.63 23.04
CA SER A 110 -5.89 -28.13 23.92
C SER A 110 -6.27 -29.50 24.51
N THR A 111 -5.44 -30.51 24.29
CA THR A 111 -5.60 -31.86 24.87
C THR A 111 -4.26 -32.39 25.37
N GLY A 112 -4.02 -32.29 26.67
CA GLY A 112 -2.81 -32.80 27.31
C GLY A 112 -2.58 -32.20 28.69
N SER A 113 -1.46 -32.56 29.32
CA SER A 113 -0.90 -31.80 30.44
C SER A 113 -0.27 -30.52 29.92
N PHE A 114 -0.32 -29.43 30.68
CA PHE A 114 0.45 -28.23 30.37
C PHE A 114 1.93 -28.43 30.68
N LEU A 115 2.79 -27.84 29.85
CA LEU A 115 4.22 -27.72 30.12
C LEU A 115 4.48 -26.82 31.33
N SER A 116 5.58 -27.05 32.05
CA SER A 116 6.07 -26.11 33.05
C SER A 116 6.67 -24.88 32.36
N HIS A 117 6.65 -23.73 33.04
CA HIS A 117 7.26 -22.50 32.54
C HIS A 117 8.74 -22.71 32.16
N GLU A 118 9.51 -23.41 32.99
CA GLU A 118 10.92 -23.72 32.72
C GLU A 118 11.10 -24.51 31.41
N THR A 119 10.24 -25.47 31.09
CA THR A 119 10.30 -26.20 29.82
C THR A 119 9.87 -25.33 28.64
N ALA A 120 8.85 -24.48 28.81
CA ALA A 120 8.39 -23.57 27.75
C ALA A 120 9.44 -22.49 27.42
N ILE A 121 10.09 -21.89 28.43
CA ILE A 121 11.17 -20.91 28.24
C ILE A 121 12.38 -21.55 27.55
N LEU A 122 12.77 -22.77 27.95
CA LEU A 122 13.84 -23.50 27.28
C LEU A 122 13.50 -23.86 25.82
N GLN A 123 12.24 -24.13 25.50
CA GLN A 123 11.79 -24.36 24.13
C GLN A 123 11.75 -23.07 23.30
N ALA A 124 11.31 -21.95 23.88
CA ALA A 124 11.40 -20.63 23.26
C ALA A 124 12.86 -20.30 22.90
N ALA A 125 13.76 -20.34 23.89
CA ALA A 125 15.18 -20.09 23.70
C ALA A 125 15.80 -21.03 22.63
N GLN A 126 15.50 -22.33 22.69
CA GLN A 126 15.97 -23.28 21.68
C GLN A 126 15.43 -22.96 20.27
N SER A 127 14.17 -22.54 20.15
CA SER A 127 13.55 -22.20 18.86
C SER A 127 14.13 -20.93 18.23
N MET A 128 14.55 -19.97 19.06
CA MET A 128 15.18 -18.72 18.63
C MET A 128 16.72 -18.80 18.60
N LYS A 129 17.31 -19.95 18.95
CA LYS A 129 18.77 -20.19 19.08
C LYS A 129 19.46 -19.36 20.19
N VAL A 130 18.70 -18.78 21.10
CA VAL A 130 19.18 -17.98 22.24
C VAL A 130 19.80 -18.89 23.32
N GLU A 131 21.04 -18.61 23.74
CA GLU A 131 21.70 -19.36 24.82
C GLU A 131 21.38 -18.79 26.21
N LEU A 132 20.32 -19.29 26.85
CA LEU A 132 20.01 -18.94 28.24
C LEU A 132 20.96 -19.63 29.25
N PRO A 133 21.40 -18.93 30.32
CA PRO A 133 22.29 -19.51 31.34
C PRO A 133 21.64 -20.65 32.15
N GLU A 134 22.44 -21.67 32.48
CA GLU A 134 22.03 -23.02 32.97
C GLU A 134 21.03 -23.12 34.15
N ARG A 135 20.63 -22.02 34.82
CA ARG A 135 19.64 -22.09 35.89
C ARG A 135 18.80 -20.82 36.09
N LEU A 136 17.66 -20.79 35.41
CA LEU A 136 16.56 -19.88 35.69
C LEU A 136 16.01 -20.06 37.11
N GLN A 137 15.56 -18.96 37.72
CA GLN A 137 14.90 -18.92 39.02
C GLN A 137 13.66 -18.03 38.93
N SER A 138 12.57 -18.42 39.59
CA SER A 138 11.36 -17.58 39.67
C SER A 138 11.62 -16.34 40.50
N ALA A 139 11.38 -15.16 39.93
CA ALA A 139 11.41 -13.87 40.60
C ALA A 139 10.00 -13.47 41.07
N PRO A 140 9.86 -12.50 42.00
CA PRO A 140 8.58 -11.86 42.28
C PRO A 140 8.09 -11.11 41.03
N SER A 141 6.90 -11.43 40.52
CA SER A 141 6.32 -10.70 39.38
C SER A 141 5.78 -9.35 39.80
N ARG A 142 5.98 -8.33 38.94
CA ARG A 142 5.40 -6.98 39.04
C ARG A 142 4.03 -6.85 38.35
N TRP A 143 3.56 -7.91 37.68
CA TRP A 143 2.31 -7.94 36.92
C TRP A 143 1.36 -9.03 37.45
N GLU A 144 0.05 -8.80 37.37
CA GLU A 144 -0.94 -9.84 37.72
C GLU A 144 -0.97 -10.93 36.64
N ASN A 145 -1.08 -12.20 37.05
CA ASN A 145 -1.16 -13.40 36.21
C ASN A 145 0.06 -13.73 35.32
N ILE A 146 1.01 -12.81 35.14
CA ILE A 146 2.32 -13.06 34.52
C ILE A 146 3.30 -13.61 35.58
N SER A 147 4.14 -14.57 35.19
CA SER A 147 5.25 -15.07 36.02
C SER A 147 6.59 -14.54 35.51
N THR A 148 7.48 -14.17 36.43
CA THR A 148 8.81 -13.62 36.09
C THR A 148 9.91 -14.61 36.43
N TYR A 149 10.90 -14.73 35.57
CA TYR A 149 12.10 -15.56 35.76
C TYR A 149 13.36 -14.73 35.48
N SER A 150 14.43 -14.99 36.23
CA SER A 150 15.74 -14.39 36.00
C SER A 150 16.86 -15.37 36.32
N SER A 151 18.11 -15.00 36.03
CA SER A 151 19.28 -15.81 36.34
C SER A 151 20.39 -14.95 36.92
N LYS A 152 21.35 -15.56 37.63
CA LYS A 152 22.41 -14.81 38.32
C LYS A 152 23.43 -14.16 37.38
N ASN A 153 23.42 -14.54 36.10
CA ASN A 153 24.31 -14.04 35.07
C ASN A 153 23.52 -13.52 33.85
N TYR A 154 22.30 -13.03 34.07
CA TYR A 154 21.41 -12.47 33.06
C TYR A 154 20.51 -11.49 33.79
N ASP A 155 20.81 -10.19 33.62
CA ASP A 155 20.21 -9.12 34.41
C ASP A 155 18.79 -8.76 33.94
N GLU A 156 18.36 -9.31 32.80
CA GLU A 156 17.01 -9.13 32.27
C GLU A 156 15.98 -10.08 32.91
N GLU A 157 14.74 -9.61 32.99
CA GLU A 157 13.60 -10.40 33.42
C GLU A 157 12.92 -11.09 32.23
N ILE A 158 12.78 -12.42 32.30
CA ILE A 158 11.97 -13.21 31.37
C ILE A 158 10.53 -13.22 31.89
N LEU A 159 9.60 -12.70 31.10
CA LEU A 159 8.17 -12.78 31.40
C LEU A 159 7.57 -14.02 30.74
N ILE A 160 6.68 -14.72 31.45
CA ILE A 160 5.85 -15.78 30.87
C ILE A 160 4.40 -15.67 31.34
N GLU A 161 3.49 -15.62 30.39
CA GLU A 161 2.05 -15.57 30.61
C GLU A 161 1.28 -16.51 29.66
N LYS A 162 -0.01 -16.68 29.92
CA LYS A 162 -0.86 -17.60 29.16
C LYS A 162 -1.84 -16.83 28.31
N VAL A 163 -1.80 -17.08 27.00
CA VAL A 163 -2.60 -16.39 25.99
C VAL A 163 -3.27 -17.39 25.05
N TYR A 164 -4.29 -16.94 24.33
CA TYR A 164 -4.65 -17.49 23.04
C TYR A 164 -3.97 -16.67 21.95
N THR A 165 -3.12 -17.30 21.15
CA THR A 165 -2.53 -16.69 19.93
C THR A 165 -3.18 -17.28 18.69
N MET A 166 -3.14 -16.57 17.56
CA MET A 166 -3.57 -17.11 16.28
C MET A 166 -2.44 -17.96 15.67
N ASP A 167 -2.76 -19.08 15.02
CA ASP A 167 -1.84 -19.82 14.16
C ASP A 167 -2.04 -19.45 12.67
N GLN A 168 -1.10 -19.89 11.83
CA GLN A 168 -1.11 -19.71 10.36
C GLN A 168 -2.38 -20.23 9.65
N GLN A 169 -3.31 -20.91 10.32
CA GLN A 169 -4.60 -21.33 9.76
C GLN A 169 -5.77 -20.47 10.31
N GLY A 170 -5.47 -19.32 10.91
CA GLY A 170 -6.46 -18.43 11.50
C GLY A 170 -7.14 -18.98 12.76
N LEU A 171 -6.59 -20.04 13.37
CA LEU A 171 -7.17 -20.70 14.55
C LEU A 171 -6.48 -20.24 15.83
N PHE A 172 -7.25 -20.07 16.90
CA PHE A 172 -6.73 -19.64 18.19
C PHE A 172 -6.23 -20.83 19.04
N VAL A 173 -4.96 -20.79 19.40
CA VAL A 173 -4.22 -21.84 20.10
C VAL A 173 -3.80 -21.37 21.48
N LEU A 174 -4.11 -22.19 22.49
CA LEU A 174 -3.72 -21.92 23.88
C LEU A 174 -2.20 -22.10 24.05
N SER A 175 -1.53 -21.04 24.49
CA SER A 175 -0.08 -20.88 24.38
C SER A 175 0.52 -20.21 25.60
N TRP A 176 1.81 -20.42 25.80
CA TRP A 176 2.66 -19.55 26.62
C TRP A 176 3.20 -18.45 25.72
N LYS A 177 3.03 -17.18 26.12
CA LYS A 177 3.77 -16.03 25.59
C LYS A 177 5.00 -15.84 26.48
N ILE A 178 6.19 -15.85 25.90
CA ILE A 178 7.46 -15.63 26.60
C ILE A 178 8.10 -14.35 26.05
N THR A 179 8.40 -13.38 26.91
CA THR A 179 9.19 -12.18 26.55
C THR A 179 10.60 -12.33 27.09
N MET A 180 11.64 -12.24 26.25
CA MET A 180 13.04 -12.42 26.63
C MET A 180 14.01 -11.72 25.67
N ASP A 181 15.13 -11.19 26.18
CA ASP A 181 16.23 -10.63 25.38
C ASP A 181 17.25 -11.71 24.99
N ASP A 182 17.88 -11.59 23.83
CA ASP A 182 19.07 -12.39 23.51
C ASP A 182 20.32 -11.78 24.18
N PRO A 183 21.09 -12.53 25.00
CA PRO A 183 22.37 -12.04 25.54
C PRO A 183 23.51 -11.90 24.50
N GLN A 184 23.30 -12.31 23.25
CA GLN A 184 24.32 -12.32 22.18
C GLN A 184 23.96 -11.47 20.94
N SER A 185 22.81 -10.79 20.94
CA SER A 185 22.38 -9.85 19.90
C SER A 185 21.66 -8.64 20.50
N SER A 186 21.15 -7.75 19.63
CA SER A 186 20.31 -6.62 20.01
C SER A 186 18.83 -7.00 20.15
N ASP A 187 18.44 -8.25 19.91
CA ASP A 187 17.04 -8.68 19.83
C ASP A 187 16.34 -8.79 21.19
N SER A 188 15.04 -8.47 21.21
CA SER A 188 14.14 -8.76 22.32
C SER A 188 12.86 -9.41 21.80
N TRP A 189 12.63 -10.68 22.15
CA TRP A 189 11.65 -11.53 21.51
C TRP A 189 10.38 -11.72 22.34
N GLU A 190 9.22 -11.63 21.70
CA GLU A 190 8.00 -12.32 22.13
C GLU A 190 7.90 -13.67 21.40
N VAL A 191 7.93 -14.79 22.12
CA VAL A 191 7.84 -16.15 21.54
C VAL A 191 6.59 -16.87 22.04
N PHE A 192 5.80 -17.40 21.11
CA PHE A 192 4.55 -18.09 21.39
C PHE A 192 4.73 -19.60 21.29
N ILE A 193 4.72 -20.28 22.44
CA ILE A 193 4.93 -21.73 22.55
C ILE A 193 3.61 -22.43 22.88
N ASN A 194 3.25 -23.46 22.10
CA ASN A 194 2.07 -24.28 22.36
C ASN A 194 2.10 -24.90 23.76
N ILE A 195 1.05 -24.68 24.56
CA ILE A 195 1.04 -25.04 25.99
C ILE A 195 1.17 -26.56 26.27
N ASN A 196 0.93 -27.41 25.26
CA ASN A 196 0.98 -28.88 25.37
C ASN A 196 2.12 -29.52 24.58
N SER A 197 2.36 -29.13 23.33
CA SER A 197 3.40 -29.74 22.48
C SER A 197 4.78 -29.13 22.71
N GLY A 198 4.85 -27.84 23.04
CA GLY A 198 6.11 -27.11 23.16
C GLY A 198 6.71 -26.67 21.82
N GLU A 199 5.88 -26.67 20.79
CA GLU A 199 6.16 -26.20 19.44
C GLU A 199 6.02 -24.67 19.38
N LYS A 200 6.91 -23.98 18.64
CA LYS A 200 6.77 -22.55 18.34
C LYS A 200 5.60 -22.38 17.37
N ILE A 201 4.69 -21.47 17.70
CA ILE A 201 3.57 -21.07 16.83
C ILE A 201 3.96 -19.82 16.04
N SER A 202 4.50 -18.82 16.72
CA SER A 202 5.01 -17.58 16.14
C SER A 202 6.07 -16.95 17.06
N SER A 203 6.77 -15.95 16.55
CA SER A 203 7.71 -15.10 17.29
C SER A 203 7.71 -13.70 16.68
N TYR A 204 7.91 -12.67 17.49
CA TYR A 204 8.01 -11.28 17.06
C TYR A 204 9.19 -10.62 17.75
N ASN A 205 9.92 -9.77 17.02
CA ASN A 205 10.98 -8.94 17.58
C ASN A 205 10.38 -7.62 18.08
N ASN A 206 10.80 -7.18 19.27
CA ASN A 206 10.49 -5.85 19.81
C ASN A 206 11.66 -4.87 19.62
N THR A 207 12.76 -5.31 19.00
CA THR A 207 13.84 -4.46 18.51
C THR A 207 13.52 -4.04 17.09
N ILE A 208 13.31 -2.75 16.87
CA ILE A 208 13.18 -2.17 15.53
C ILE A 208 14.58 -1.72 15.09
N TYR A 209 14.94 -1.99 13.83
CA TYR A 209 16.27 -1.76 13.28
C TYR A 209 16.24 -0.83 12.06
N CYS A 210 16.92 0.31 12.16
CA CYS A 210 17.18 1.22 11.04
C CYS A 210 18.31 0.70 10.11
N HIS A 211 18.14 -0.50 9.55
CA HIS A 211 19.20 -1.22 8.83
C HIS A 211 19.64 -0.54 7.51
N HIS A 212 20.85 0.01 7.49
CA HIS A 212 21.59 0.36 6.28
C HIS A 212 22.95 -0.40 6.31
N ALA A 213 23.45 -0.88 5.16
CA ALA A 213 24.55 -1.87 5.12
C ALA A 213 25.94 -1.28 5.48
N LYS A 214 26.95 -1.98 6.08
CA LYS A 214 27.12 -3.34 6.65
C LYS A 214 28.48 -3.45 7.41
N GLY A 215 28.60 -4.20 8.52
CA GLY A 215 29.86 -4.91 8.91
C GLY A 215 30.50 -4.78 10.33
N LYS A 216 30.29 -5.78 11.20
CA LYS A 216 30.80 -5.90 12.60
C LYS A 216 32.34 -6.06 12.76
N PHE A 217 32.90 -5.74 13.94
CA PHE A 217 34.30 -6.09 14.30
C PHE A 217 34.46 -6.57 15.77
N SER A 218 35.49 -7.38 16.07
CA SER A 218 35.78 -7.83 17.46
C SER A 218 37.28 -7.89 17.79
N GLY A 219 37.65 -7.50 19.01
CA GLY A 219 39.03 -7.61 19.52
C GLY A 219 39.21 -7.12 20.96
N ARG A 220 39.73 -7.98 21.85
CA ARG A 220 39.94 -7.69 23.30
C ARG A 220 41.41 -7.48 23.65
N ASP A 221 41.70 -6.66 24.68
CA ASP A 221 42.66 -7.02 25.75
C ASP A 221 42.41 -6.18 27.04
N PRO A 222 42.75 -6.66 28.28
CA PRO A 222 42.13 -6.14 29.53
C PRO A 222 43.08 -5.41 30.52
N LEU A 223 42.46 -4.69 31.50
CA LEU A 223 42.74 -4.69 32.97
C LEU A 223 42.69 -3.30 33.65
N CYS A 224 41.82 -3.13 34.66
CA CYS A 224 42.19 -2.81 36.07
C CYS A 224 40.96 -2.85 37.00
N THR A 225 41.16 -2.88 38.33
CA THR A 225 40.12 -3.26 39.32
C THR A 225 40.08 -2.42 40.61
N HIS A 226 38.93 -2.47 41.31
CA HIS A 226 38.61 -2.02 42.71
C HIS A 226 38.25 -0.52 42.87
N GLY A 227 37.32 -0.10 43.74
CA GLY A 227 36.46 -0.78 44.75
C GLY A 227 35.67 0.27 45.60
N PRO A 228 34.70 -0.13 46.47
CA PRO A 228 33.51 0.71 46.78
C PRO A 228 33.57 1.68 48.00
N ASP A 229 32.51 2.51 48.09
CA ASP A 229 32.24 3.71 48.92
C ASP A 229 32.24 3.60 50.45
N ILE A 230 32.35 4.78 51.12
CA ILE A 230 31.68 5.13 52.40
C ILE A 230 31.29 6.64 52.51
N PHE A 231 29.98 6.94 52.36
CA PHE A 231 29.08 7.90 53.07
C PHE A 231 29.26 9.45 53.13
N ASN A 232 28.18 10.11 52.66
CA ASN A 232 27.41 11.28 53.18
C ASN A 232 28.02 12.68 53.43
N GLU A 233 27.50 13.67 52.69
CA GLU A 233 26.54 14.67 53.22
C GLU A 233 25.71 15.29 52.06
N MET A 234 24.49 15.78 52.33
CA MET A 234 23.55 16.26 51.29
C MET A 234 24.12 17.42 50.46
N LEU A 235 24.09 17.27 49.14
CA LEU A 235 24.25 18.34 48.17
C LEU A 235 23.05 18.30 47.22
N ASN A 236 22.41 19.44 46.97
CA ASN A 236 21.72 19.60 45.70
C ASN A 236 22.79 19.47 44.62
N ALA A 237 22.53 18.68 43.58
CA ALA A 237 23.43 18.61 42.43
C ALA A 237 23.71 20.03 41.90
N PRO A 238 24.96 20.34 41.51
CA PRO A 238 25.21 21.53 40.71
C PRO A 238 24.48 21.40 39.36
N GLU A 239 24.02 22.52 38.80
CA GLU A 239 23.49 22.58 37.43
C GLU A 239 24.52 21.98 36.46
N ALA A 240 24.19 20.85 35.85
CA ALA A 240 25.10 20.06 35.05
C ALA A 240 25.40 20.77 33.72
N GLN A 241 26.59 20.54 33.15
CA GLN A 241 27.04 21.22 31.94
C GLN A 241 27.58 20.21 30.92
N TYR A 242 27.01 20.22 29.72
CA TYR A 242 27.35 19.29 28.64
C TYR A 242 27.85 20.06 27.42
N LEU A 243 29.00 19.66 26.84
CA LEU A 243 29.51 20.23 25.59
C LEU A 243 29.07 19.38 24.39
N VAL A 244 27.88 19.67 23.87
CA VAL A 244 27.09 18.83 22.95
C VAL A 244 26.63 19.63 21.73
N TYR A 245 26.01 18.96 20.74
CA TYR A 245 25.20 19.62 19.73
C TYR A 245 23.77 19.78 20.28
N PRO A 246 23.38 20.95 20.82
CA PRO A 246 22.04 21.10 21.38
C PRO A 246 20.98 21.12 20.27
N LEU A 247 19.82 20.54 20.55
CA LEU A 247 18.62 20.75 19.74
C LEU A 247 18.35 22.26 19.57
N PRO A 248 17.90 22.73 18.39
CA PRO A 248 17.42 21.94 17.24
C PRO A 248 18.50 21.59 16.19
N LEU A 249 19.80 21.56 16.51
CA LEU A 249 20.80 21.05 15.55
C LEU A 249 20.55 19.55 15.31
N VAL A 250 20.50 19.14 14.04
CA VAL A 250 20.45 17.72 13.62
C VAL A 250 21.82 17.09 13.85
N ASP A 251 22.88 17.67 13.28
CA ASP A 251 24.19 17.01 13.21
C ASP A 251 25.37 18.02 13.20
N PRO A 252 26.65 17.57 13.21
CA PRO A 252 27.82 18.43 13.28
C PRO A 252 28.06 19.40 12.10
N ARG A 253 27.40 19.21 10.96
CA ARG A 253 27.53 20.06 9.77
C ARG A 253 26.73 21.36 9.93
N GLU A 254 25.57 21.27 10.55
CA GLU A 254 24.65 22.40 10.75
C GLU A 254 25.15 23.41 11.80
N GLY A 255 26.04 23.01 12.72
CA GLY A 255 26.43 23.86 13.82
C GLY A 255 27.59 23.33 14.68
N SER A 256 28.18 24.24 15.45
CA SER A 256 29.24 23.89 16.41
C SER A 256 28.67 23.55 17.79
N ARG A 257 29.30 22.59 18.48
CA ARG A 257 28.96 22.26 19.88
C ARG A 257 29.00 23.48 20.80
N SER A 258 28.06 23.53 21.74
CA SER A 258 27.99 24.56 22.78
C SER A 258 27.65 23.95 24.14
N LEU A 259 27.73 24.76 25.21
CA LEU A 259 27.32 24.34 26.54
C LEU A 259 25.80 24.35 26.66
N ALA A 260 25.22 23.20 26.98
CA ALA A 260 23.85 23.04 27.42
C ALA A 260 23.82 22.60 28.89
N ASN A 261 22.71 22.85 29.58
CA ASN A 261 22.49 22.51 30.98
C ASN A 261 21.28 21.59 31.15
N ASP A 262 21.20 20.87 32.28
CA ASP A 262 20.01 20.13 32.67
C ASP A 262 18.93 21.04 33.29
N GLY A 263 17.74 20.49 33.53
CA GLY A 263 16.64 21.22 34.18
C GLY A 263 15.91 22.24 33.29
N GLN A 264 16.01 22.11 31.97
CA GLN A 264 15.21 22.92 31.01
C GLN A 264 13.70 22.71 31.22
N PHE A 265 13.30 21.48 31.57
CA PHE A 265 11.90 21.09 31.77
C PHE A 265 11.71 20.44 33.15
N PRO A 266 11.63 21.25 34.23
CA PRO A 266 11.61 20.75 35.61
C PRO A 266 10.34 19.99 35.98
N ASP A 267 9.27 20.07 35.18
CA ASP A 267 8.06 19.27 35.39
C ASP A 267 8.23 17.80 34.92
N ALA A 268 9.16 17.54 33.99
CA ALA A 268 9.51 16.20 33.50
C ALA A 268 10.70 15.59 34.26
N SER A 269 11.73 16.40 34.53
CA SER A 269 12.94 16.01 35.25
C SER A 269 13.13 16.85 36.53
N PRO A 270 12.31 16.66 37.57
CA PRO A 270 12.26 17.53 38.76
C PRO A 270 13.52 17.52 39.64
N LEU A 271 14.40 16.54 39.46
CA LEU A 271 15.66 16.39 40.20
C LEU A 271 16.90 16.65 39.32
N GLY A 272 16.72 17.13 38.09
CA GLY A 272 17.75 17.11 37.06
C GLY A 272 18.00 15.70 36.51
N TRP A 273 18.95 15.56 35.58
CA TRP A 273 19.14 14.30 34.84
C TRP A 273 20.08 13.29 35.53
N HIS A 274 20.64 13.65 36.70
CA HIS A 274 21.66 12.84 37.41
C HIS A 274 21.19 12.20 38.73
N ALA A 275 19.93 12.41 39.14
CA ALA A 275 19.38 11.87 40.39
C ALA A 275 18.18 10.96 40.12
N THR A 276 18.02 9.90 40.91
CA THR A 276 16.88 8.96 40.86
C THR A 276 15.98 9.08 42.09
N ASP A 277 16.43 9.70 43.19
CA ASP A 277 15.64 9.92 44.41
C ASP A 277 15.89 11.29 45.06
N ASP A 278 14.98 11.68 45.96
CA ASP A 278 15.06 12.91 46.75
C ASP A 278 15.99 12.80 47.97
N GLY A 279 16.73 11.69 48.10
CA GLY A 279 17.67 11.39 49.18
C GLY A 279 18.94 12.24 49.16
N GLY A 280 19.18 12.99 48.07
CA GLY A 280 20.33 13.90 47.92
C GLY A 280 21.61 13.20 47.45
N SER A 281 21.48 12.01 46.85
CA SER A 281 22.53 11.37 46.05
C SER A 281 22.27 11.59 44.56
N PHE A 282 23.29 12.06 43.86
CA PHE A 282 23.31 12.15 42.40
C PHE A 282 24.53 11.40 41.86
N SER A 283 24.43 10.94 40.61
CA SER A 283 25.49 10.31 39.86
C SER A 283 26.43 11.35 39.24
N THR A 284 27.75 11.17 39.34
CA THR A 284 28.70 12.03 38.61
C THR A 284 28.93 11.59 37.16
N ILE A 285 28.44 10.42 36.79
CA ILE A 285 28.48 9.85 35.44
C ILE A 285 27.15 10.06 34.69
N THR A 286 27.13 9.82 33.38
CA THR A 286 25.96 9.87 32.47
C THR A 286 24.86 8.85 32.80
N ARG A 287 24.24 9.03 33.97
CA ARG A 287 23.16 8.20 34.51
C ARG A 287 22.28 9.01 35.45
N GLY A 288 20.97 8.80 35.39
CA GLY A 288 20.00 9.26 36.38
C GLY A 288 18.62 8.62 36.16
N ASN A 289 17.54 9.36 36.40
CA ASN A 289 16.19 8.79 36.40
C ASN A 289 15.74 8.26 35.03
N ASN A 290 16.03 8.98 33.95
CA ASN A 290 15.44 8.73 32.64
C ASN A 290 16.34 7.84 31.75
N VAL A 291 17.66 7.98 31.93
CA VAL A 291 18.68 7.41 31.02
C VAL A 291 19.91 6.92 31.80
N HIS A 292 20.51 5.82 31.34
CA HIS A 292 21.88 5.42 31.64
C HIS A 292 22.63 5.22 30.32
N ALA A 293 23.59 6.09 30.03
CA ALA A 293 24.37 6.05 28.79
C ALA A 293 25.81 5.60 29.03
N TYR A 294 26.30 4.68 28.20
CA TYR A 294 27.67 4.13 28.22
C TYR A 294 28.11 3.73 26.81
N GLU A 295 29.39 3.36 26.63
CA GLU A 295 29.85 2.75 25.39
C GLU A 295 29.72 1.21 25.45
N ASP A 296 29.35 0.55 24.34
CA ASP A 296 29.39 -0.92 24.22
C ASP A 296 30.13 -1.45 22.98
N THR A 297 31.36 -0.96 22.81
CA THR A 297 32.26 -1.30 21.68
C THR A 297 32.62 -2.79 21.52
N ASP A 298 32.18 -3.69 22.39
CA ASP A 298 32.35 -5.15 22.23
C ASP A 298 31.05 -5.97 22.35
N ALA A 299 29.89 -5.34 22.17
CA ALA A 299 28.60 -6.00 21.95
C ALA A 299 28.24 -7.02 23.03
N ASN A 300 28.18 -6.56 24.29
CA ASN A 300 27.84 -7.38 25.44
C ASN A 300 26.64 -6.85 26.25
N ASN A 301 26.06 -5.72 25.87
CA ASN A 301 24.87 -5.07 26.45
C ASN A 301 25.03 -4.70 27.95
N VAL A 302 26.27 -4.48 28.44
CA VAL A 302 26.57 -4.19 29.87
C VAL A 302 27.66 -3.13 30.05
N SER A 303 27.35 -2.08 30.82
CA SER A 303 28.33 -1.07 31.27
C SER A 303 29.53 -1.68 32.00
N LYS A 304 30.72 -1.14 31.70
CA LYS A 304 31.99 -1.54 32.32
C LYS A 304 32.48 -0.58 33.40
N ASN A 305 31.66 0.36 33.86
CA ASN A 305 32.07 1.52 34.66
C ASN A 305 33.00 2.45 33.84
N ASN A 306 32.66 2.62 32.56
CA ASN A 306 33.36 3.38 31.53
C ASN A 306 32.55 4.60 31.04
N GLU A 307 31.48 4.95 31.75
CA GLU A 307 30.68 6.14 31.52
C GLU A 307 31.53 7.43 31.62
N PRO A 308 31.26 8.44 30.80
CA PRO A 308 31.78 9.79 31.00
C PRO A 308 31.48 10.29 32.43
N ASP A 309 32.52 10.70 33.17
CA ASP A 309 32.43 11.24 34.53
C ASP A 309 32.66 12.76 34.52
N GLY A 310 31.65 13.53 34.91
CA GLY A 310 31.71 14.99 35.07
C GLY A 310 32.27 15.43 36.44
N GLY A 311 32.51 14.49 37.35
CA GLY A 311 32.97 14.71 38.72
C GLY A 311 31.99 15.50 39.59
N ASP A 312 32.44 15.95 40.77
CA ASP A 312 31.64 16.71 41.76
C ASP A 312 30.92 17.96 41.21
N ASN A 313 31.33 18.47 40.05
CA ASN A 313 30.75 19.66 39.40
C ASN A 313 29.86 19.35 38.19
N LEU A 314 29.66 18.07 37.82
CA LEU A 314 28.85 17.64 36.67
C LEU A 314 29.22 18.34 35.35
N SER A 315 30.52 18.41 35.05
CA SER A 315 31.08 19.17 33.91
C SER A 315 31.56 18.25 32.78
N PHE A 316 30.65 17.84 31.90
CA PHE A 316 30.87 16.92 30.77
C PHE A 316 31.40 17.67 29.53
N THR A 317 32.56 18.30 29.66
CA THR A 317 33.16 19.16 28.62
C THR A 317 34.26 18.46 27.82
N PHE A 318 33.93 17.32 27.21
CA PHE A 318 34.92 16.49 26.51
C PHE A 318 35.27 17.00 25.10
N ALA A 319 36.54 16.81 24.71
CA ALA A 319 36.99 17.08 23.35
C ALA A 319 36.42 16.05 22.36
N ASN A 320 36.14 16.50 21.15
CA ASN A 320 35.76 15.67 19.99
C ASN A 320 36.64 16.12 18.83
N ASP A 321 37.21 15.16 18.09
CA ASP A 321 37.84 15.38 16.79
C ASP A 321 37.04 14.65 15.72
N LEU A 322 36.19 15.39 15.00
CA LEU A 322 35.36 14.87 13.90
C LEU A 322 36.18 14.38 12.70
N ASN A 323 37.48 14.67 12.63
CA ASN A 323 38.36 14.16 11.58
C ASN A 323 39.21 12.97 12.07
N GLY A 324 39.08 12.61 13.35
CA GLY A 324 39.76 11.51 14.00
C GLY A 324 38.93 10.23 13.99
N ASN A 325 39.50 9.13 14.50
CA ASN A 325 38.74 7.91 14.76
C ASN A 325 37.71 8.19 15.88
N PRO A 326 36.39 7.97 15.68
CA PRO A 326 35.37 8.19 16.72
C PRO A 326 35.63 7.45 18.03
N LEU A 327 36.31 6.30 17.99
CA LEU A 327 36.75 5.53 19.17
C LEU A 327 37.79 6.27 20.05
N LEU A 328 38.24 7.47 19.66
CA LEU A 328 39.05 8.37 20.49
C LEU A 328 38.25 9.53 21.10
N SER A 329 36.97 9.68 20.71
CA SER A 329 36.03 10.71 21.15
C SER A 329 34.88 10.14 22.00
N GLN A 330 35.01 8.89 22.49
CA GLN A 330 34.02 8.12 23.27
C GLN A 330 33.27 8.97 24.30
N ASN A 331 33.98 9.68 25.17
CA ASN A 331 33.33 10.46 26.22
C ASN A 331 32.46 11.62 25.68
N ALA A 332 32.82 12.22 24.55
CA ALA A 332 32.02 13.27 23.93
C ALA A 332 30.78 12.70 23.21
N SER A 333 30.93 11.51 22.61
CA SER A 333 29.87 10.75 21.95
C SER A 333 28.76 10.35 22.94
N VAL A 334 29.13 9.62 24.00
CA VAL A 334 28.18 9.18 25.05
C VAL A 334 27.59 10.38 25.81
N THR A 335 28.31 11.50 25.94
CA THR A 335 27.74 12.74 26.51
C THR A 335 26.66 13.35 25.61
N ASN A 336 26.83 13.34 24.29
CA ASN A 336 25.81 13.81 23.34
C ASN A 336 24.58 12.88 23.38
N LEU A 337 24.80 11.56 23.35
CA LEU A 337 23.75 10.56 23.46
C LEU A 337 22.91 10.70 24.75
N PHE A 338 23.58 10.89 25.90
CA PHE A 338 22.93 11.13 27.18
C PHE A 338 22.09 12.42 27.18
N TYR A 339 22.62 13.51 26.62
CA TYR A 339 21.91 14.78 26.49
C TYR A 339 20.64 14.62 25.65
N VAL A 340 20.74 14.03 24.44
CA VAL A 340 19.60 13.93 23.53
C VAL A 340 18.53 12.98 24.07
N ASN A 341 18.89 11.84 24.68
CA ASN A 341 17.90 10.95 25.29
C ASN A 341 17.13 11.61 26.44
N ASN A 342 17.79 12.42 27.29
CA ASN A 342 17.07 13.15 28.34
C ASN A 342 16.21 14.29 27.79
N MET A 343 16.67 14.98 26.73
CA MET A 343 15.85 15.95 26.02
C MET A 343 14.62 15.29 25.37
N ALA A 344 14.78 14.11 24.77
CA ALA A 344 13.68 13.32 24.20
C ALA A 344 12.67 12.95 25.28
N HIS A 345 13.12 12.37 26.41
CA HIS A 345 12.27 12.11 27.58
C HIS A 345 11.45 13.34 27.97
N ASP A 346 12.11 14.47 28.20
CA ASP A 346 11.46 15.68 28.70
C ASP A 346 10.48 16.28 27.67
N LEU A 347 10.82 16.27 26.38
CA LEU A 347 9.94 16.74 25.28
C LEU A 347 8.72 15.83 25.11
N PHE A 348 8.88 14.50 25.11
CA PHE A 348 7.76 13.57 25.03
C PHE A 348 6.87 13.64 26.29
N TYR A 349 7.45 13.87 27.47
CA TYR A 349 6.69 14.12 28.70
C TYR A 349 5.83 15.39 28.58
N LEU A 350 6.38 16.48 28.01
CA LEU A 350 5.59 17.68 27.68
C LEU A 350 4.46 17.39 26.71
N LEU A 351 4.59 16.45 25.78
CA LEU A 351 3.50 16.05 24.88
C LEU A 351 2.51 15.03 25.49
N GLY A 352 2.77 14.53 26.69
CA GLY A 352 1.87 13.65 27.43
C GLY A 352 2.31 12.18 27.54
N PHE A 353 3.59 11.86 27.28
CA PHE A 353 4.21 10.58 27.63
C PHE A 353 4.70 10.61 29.08
N THR A 354 3.76 10.38 29.99
CA THR A 354 3.96 10.39 31.45
C THR A 354 4.09 8.97 32.01
N GLU A 355 4.34 8.87 33.31
CA GLU A 355 4.46 7.62 34.07
C GLU A 355 3.25 6.70 33.86
N LEU A 356 2.04 7.26 33.89
CA LEU A 356 0.80 6.49 33.72
C LEU A 356 0.61 5.94 32.30
N SER A 357 1.23 6.55 31.30
CA SER A 357 1.28 6.06 29.92
C SER A 357 2.53 5.22 29.61
N GLY A 358 3.33 4.89 30.63
CA GLY A 358 4.52 4.05 30.49
C GLY A 358 5.69 4.76 29.82
N ASN A 359 6.10 5.93 30.33
CA ASN A 359 7.42 6.50 30.02
C ASN A 359 8.57 5.64 30.59
N PHE A 360 9.82 6.02 30.34
CA PHE A 360 11.01 5.28 30.78
C PHE A 360 11.68 5.96 31.97
N GLN A 361 11.45 5.46 33.19
CA GLN A 361 11.99 6.03 34.43
C GLN A 361 12.39 4.99 35.49
N ASP A 362 13.54 5.21 36.16
CA ASP A 362 13.99 4.43 37.33
C ASP A 362 13.03 4.60 38.52
N ASN A 363 12.49 5.81 38.67
CA ASN A 363 11.57 6.19 39.73
C ASN A 363 10.47 7.14 39.20
N ASN A 364 9.23 6.69 39.35
CA ASN A 364 8.02 7.41 38.89
C ASN A 364 7.46 8.34 39.98
N PHE A 365 8.22 8.59 41.06
CA PHE A 365 7.89 9.47 42.20
C PHE A 365 6.53 9.22 42.88
N GLY A 366 5.93 8.04 42.66
CA GLY A 366 4.60 7.68 43.13
C GLY A 366 3.44 8.24 42.30
N LEU A 367 3.70 8.74 41.09
CA LEU A 367 2.71 9.33 40.17
C LEU A 367 1.91 8.27 39.39
N GLY A 368 2.50 7.10 39.12
CA GLY A 368 1.84 5.98 38.44
C GLY A 368 2.82 5.10 37.66
N GLY A 369 2.31 4.31 36.71
CA GLY A 369 3.11 3.44 35.85
C GLY A 369 3.85 2.32 36.58
N ARG A 370 4.83 1.72 35.91
CA ARG A 370 5.78 0.78 36.50
C ARG A 370 7.21 1.27 36.27
N GLN A 371 7.83 1.68 37.35
CA GLN A 371 9.22 2.17 37.38
C GLN A 371 10.27 1.03 37.21
N ASP A 372 11.56 1.44 37.24
CA ASP A 372 12.77 0.62 36.98
C ASP A 372 12.95 0.29 35.48
N ASP A 373 12.59 1.26 34.62
CA ASP A 373 12.58 1.08 33.17
C ASP A 373 13.22 2.21 32.35
N TYR A 374 14.12 2.98 32.95
CA TYR A 374 14.98 3.96 32.27
C TYR A 374 15.62 3.41 30.98
N VAL A 375 15.87 4.29 30.00
CA VAL A 375 16.52 3.92 28.74
C VAL A 375 18.01 3.63 28.98
N ARG A 376 18.47 2.46 28.54
CA ARG A 376 19.91 2.21 28.34
C ARG A 376 20.31 2.71 26.97
N ALA A 377 21.25 3.64 26.90
CA ALA A 377 21.70 4.22 25.64
C ALA A 377 23.17 3.84 25.39
N GLU A 378 23.37 2.91 24.46
CA GLU A 378 24.65 2.27 24.18
C GLU A 378 25.29 2.94 22.96
N GLY A 379 26.31 3.77 23.21
CA GLY A 379 27.04 4.50 22.17
C GLY A 379 28.21 3.70 21.62
N LEU A 380 28.58 3.95 20.36
CA LEU A 380 29.69 3.27 19.68
C LEU A 380 29.57 1.75 19.75
N ASP A 381 28.34 1.24 19.71
CA ASP A 381 28.06 -0.16 19.97
C ASP A 381 28.68 -1.05 18.87
N GLY A 382 29.38 -2.10 19.30
CA GLY A 382 30.16 -2.97 18.42
C GLY A 382 29.34 -4.08 17.74
N SER A 383 28.04 -4.16 18.00
CA SER A 383 27.17 -5.24 17.55
C SER A 383 26.76 -5.08 16.09
N ASP A 384 26.77 -3.89 15.49
CA ASP A 384 26.68 -3.70 14.04
C ASP A 384 27.35 -2.40 13.56
N ILE A 385 27.28 -2.09 12.27
CA ILE A 385 27.53 -0.75 11.71
C ILE A 385 26.52 -0.41 10.60
N GLY A 386 26.31 0.88 10.34
CA GLY A 386 25.38 1.37 9.32
C GLY A 386 23.93 1.47 9.79
N ASN A 387 23.68 1.40 11.09
CA ASN A 387 22.34 1.21 11.65
C ASN A 387 22.24 1.90 13.02
N ALA A 388 21.03 1.99 13.57
CA ALA A 388 20.74 2.24 14.98
C ALA A 388 19.46 1.46 15.34
N ASN A 389 19.25 1.14 16.61
CA ASN A 389 18.03 0.43 17.00
C ASN A 389 17.53 0.83 18.38
N PHE A 390 16.24 0.58 18.60
CA PHE A 390 15.59 0.64 19.89
C PHE A 390 14.78 -0.63 20.16
N SER A 391 15.05 -1.26 21.29
CA SER A 391 14.28 -2.40 21.81
C SER A 391 13.31 -1.94 22.89
N THR A 392 12.01 -2.10 22.63
CA THR A 392 10.96 -1.64 23.55
C THR A 392 10.27 -2.81 24.22
N ARG A 393 10.23 -2.79 25.55
CA ARG A 393 9.55 -3.82 26.34
C ARG A 393 8.42 -3.20 27.17
N PRO A 394 7.43 -4.00 27.62
CA PRO A 394 6.30 -3.48 28.40
C PRO A 394 6.73 -2.64 29.61
N ASP A 395 5.88 -1.70 30.01
CA ASP A 395 6.02 -0.82 31.17
C ASP A 395 6.59 -1.54 32.40
N GLY A 396 7.67 -0.98 32.97
CA GLY A 396 8.49 -1.61 34.00
C GLY A 396 9.71 -2.41 33.49
N LEU A 397 9.88 -2.62 32.18
CA LEU A 397 11.12 -3.18 31.62
C LEU A 397 11.85 -2.17 30.75
N ARG A 398 13.12 -1.92 31.09
CA ARG A 398 14.02 -0.95 30.44
C ARG A 398 14.04 -1.13 28.93
N GLY A 399 13.90 -0.03 28.20
CA GLY A 399 14.31 0.05 26.81
C GLY A 399 15.83 0.01 26.66
N ARG A 400 16.32 -0.42 25.50
CA ARG A 400 17.74 -0.34 25.12
C ARG A 400 17.84 0.22 23.70
N MET A 401 18.52 1.36 23.59
CA MET A 401 18.90 2.06 22.37
C MET A 401 20.36 1.75 22.07
N GLN A 402 20.69 1.35 20.83
CA GLN A 402 22.05 1.00 20.41
C GLN A 402 22.44 1.84 19.19
N MET A 403 23.47 2.68 19.35
CA MET A 403 23.94 3.64 18.34
C MET A 403 25.26 3.16 17.75
N PHE A 404 25.28 2.84 16.45
CA PHE A 404 26.45 2.27 15.80
C PHE A 404 27.32 3.31 15.08
N LEU A 405 28.50 2.85 14.65
CA LEU A 405 29.31 3.56 13.67
C LEU A 405 28.74 3.38 12.26
N PHE A 406 28.99 4.34 11.38
CA PHE A 406 28.64 4.28 9.95
C PHE A 406 29.93 4.33 9.13
N SER A 407 30.05 3.50 8.08
CA SER A 407 31.24 3.49 7.22
C SER A 407 31.27 4.71 6.30
N ASN A 408 32.33 5.51 6.39
CA ASN A 408 32.61 6.61 5.46
C ASN A 408 33.80 6.22 4.57
N LEU A 409 33.60 5.15 3.79
CA LEU A 409 34.59 4.62 2.86
C LEU A 409 34.27 5.10 1.43
N PRO A 410 35.28 5.53 0.65
CA PRO A 410 35.05 6.07 -0.69
C PRO A 410 34.55 5.00 -1.66
N GLY A 411 33.35 5.22 -2.22
CA GLY A 411 32.79 4.40 -3.28
C GLY A 411 33.60 4.47 -4.58
N ILE A 412 33.68 3.34 -5.30
CA ILE A 412 34.41 3.23 -6.58
C ILE A 412 33.52 3.54 -7.78
N LEU A 413 32.23 3.22 -7.72
CA LEU A 413 31.23 3.52 -8.74
C LEU A 413 30.35 4.70 -8.29
N GLN A 414 29.97 5.57 -9.22
CA GLN A 414 28.88 6.55 -9.06
C GLN A 414 28.16 6.72 -10.39
N ILE A 415 26.84 6.90 -10.38
CA ILE A 415 26.11 7.40 -11.53
C ILE A 415 26.35 8.92 -11.63
N GLU A 416 26.67 9.41 -12.83
CA GLU A 416 26.93 10.83 -13.12
C GLU A 416 25.78 11.44 -13.96
N ALA A 417 24.88 10.60 -14.51
CA ALA A 417 23.58 10.97 -15.09
C ALA A 417 22.70 9.70 -15.19
N PRO A 418 21.36 9.78 -15.11
CA PRO A 418 20.57 10.96 -14.76
C PRO A 418 20.85 11.38 -13.30
N ASN A 419 20.66 12.66 -12.97
CA ASN A 419 21.05 13.23 -11.67
C ASN A 419 20.26 12.59 -10.52
N GLU A 420 19.03 12.18 -10.82
CA GLU A 420 18.06 11.50 -9.98
C GLU A 420 18.57 10.14 -9.44
N LEU A 421 19.68 9.62 -9.97
CA LEU A 421 20.37 8.42 -9.48
C LEU A 421 21.80 8.72 -8.97
N GLY A 422 22.20 9.99 -8.92
CA GLY A 422 23.58 10.41 -8.65
C GLY A 422 24.13 9.93 -7.32
N ASP A 423 23.25 9.75 -6.34
CA ASP A 423 23.60 9.50 -4.95
C ASP A 423 23.56 8.00 -4.59
N LEU A 424 23.27 7.13 -5.57
CA LEU A 424 23.34 5.69 -5.40
C LEU A 424 24.78 5.21 -5.15
N THR A 425 25.01 4.73 -3.91
CA THR A 425 26.27 4.11 -3.50
C THR A 425 26.24 2.60 -3.73
N PHE A 426 27.11 2.10 -4.60
CA PHE A 426 27.18 0.67 -4.93
C PHE A 426 28.11 -0.12 -4.01
N GLU A 427 27.58 -1.12 -3.29
CA GLU A 427 28.40 -2.20 -2.75
C GLU A 427 28.84 -3.11 -3.92
N ILE A 428 30.14 -3.39 -4.06
CA ILE A 428 30.68 -4.12 -5.21
C ILE A 428 31.38 -5.44 -4.84
N GLY A 429 31.04 -6.51 -5.56
CA GLY A 429 31.90 -7.69 -5.69
C GLY A 429 33.02 -7.43 -6.69
N ARG A 430 34.22 -7.95 -6.42
CA ARG A 430 35.43 -7.73 -7.25
C ARG A 430 35.74 -8.94 -8.13
N ALA A 431 36.47 -8.73 -9.22
CA ALA A 431 37.00 -9.81 -10.05
C ALA A 431 38.41 -10.25 -9.61
N ASP A 432 38.68 -11.56 -9.67
CA ASP A 432 40.03 -12.14 -9.55
C ASP A 432 40.79 -12.12 -10.91
N PHE A 433 40.32 -11.32 -11.86
CA PHE A 433 40.84 -11.20 -13.23
C PHE A 433 40.64 -9.78 -13.78
N GLY A 434 41.35 -9.45 -14.86
CA GLY A 434 41.36 -8.10 -15.42
C GLY A 434 42.43 -7.19 -14.80
N PRO A 435 42.31 -5.85 -14.95
CA PRO A 435 43.24 -4.88 -14.39
C PRO A 435 43.02 -4.68 -12.88
N GLU A 436 44.10 -4.36 -12.17
CA GLU A 436 44.08 -4.08 -10.73
C GLU A 436 43.34 -2.77 -10.41
N PRO A 437 42.70 -2.62 -9.23
CA PRO A 437 41.82 -1.50 -8.92
C PRO A 437 42.46 -0.10 -9.01
N ASN A 438 43.76 0.00 -8.74
CA ASN A 438 44.52 1.26 -8.72
C ASN A 438 44.85 1.84 -10.10
N GLN A 439 44.17 1.38 -11.15
CA GLN A 439 44.30 1.86 -12.53
C GLN A 439 42.95 2.19 -13.19
N ILE A 440 41.86 2.26 -12.41
CA ILE A 440 40.50 2.45 -12.91
C ILE A 440 40.15 3.95 -12.94
N ASP A 441 39.96 4.47 -14.16
CA ASP A 441 39.44 5.80 -14.47
C ASP A 441 38.55 5.64 -15.73
N VAL A 442 37.28 5.35 -15.51
CA VAL A 442 36.25 5.17 -16.54
C VAL A 442 35.13 6.15 -16.29
N ASN A 443 34.61 6.78 -17.35
CA ASN A 443 33.36 7.51 -17.34
C ASN A 443 32.72 7.33 -18.72
N ALA A 444 31.57 6.64 -18.77
CA ALA A 444 30.89 6.28 -20.01
C ALA A 444 29.41 5.94 -19.79
N GLU A 445 28.66 5.94 -20.88
CA GLU A 445 27.28 5.47 -20.94
C GLU A 445 27.19 3.97 -20.59
N VAL A 446 26.16 3.56 -19.86
CA VAL A 446 25.84 2.16 -19.54
C VAL A 446 24.87 1.61 -20.58
N ALA A 447 25.17 0.41 -21.10
CA ALA A 447 24.31 -0.28 -22.06
C ALA A 447 24.19 -1.78 -21.74
N PHE A 448 22.99 -2.33 -21.94
CA PHE A 448 22.74 -3.77 -21.85
C PHE A 448 23.66 -4.57 -22.78
N SER A 449 24.04 -5.78 -22.37
CA SER A 449 24.50 -6.79 -23.33
C SER A 449 23.31 -7.45 -24.02
N VAL A 450 23.40 -7.58 -25.35
CA VAL A 450 22.52 -8.43 -26.15
C VAL A 450 23.43 -9.32 -26.98
N THR A 451 23.35 -10.64 -26.79
CA THR A 451 24.16 -11.61 -27.50
C THR A 451 23.45 -12.21 -28.70
N ASN A 452 24.17 -13.03 -29.46
CA ASN A 452 23.60 -13.87 -30.51
C ASN A 452 22.97 -15.18 -29.98
N ASP A 453 22.77 -15.28 -28.66
CA ASP A 453 21.97 -16.33 -28.03
C ASP A 453 20.51 -15.86 -27.99
N ASN A 454 19.59 -16.71 -28.45
CA ASN A 454 18.17 -16.39 -28.53
C ASN A 454 17.38 -16.86 -27.30
N GLU A 455 17.95 -17.72 -26.45
CA GLU A 455 17.30 -18.20 -25.24
C GLU A 455 17.56 -17.20 -24.10
N ASN A 456 18.83 -16.91 -23.80
CA ASN A 456 19.23 -15.97 -22.73
C ASN A 456 20.13 -14.84 -23.26
N PRO A 457 19.59 -13.84 -23.99
CA PRO A 457 20.37 -12.86 -24.74
C PRO A 457 21.25 -11.95 -23.85
N THR A 458 20.85 -11.67 -22.60
CA THR A 458 21.52 -10.71 -21.70
C THR A 458 22.62 -11.32 -20.84
N GLU A 459 22.84 -12.63 -20.89
CA GLU A 459 23.85 -13.31 -20.09
C GLU A 459 25.30 -13.08 -20.56
N GLY A 460 25.54 -12.46 -21.73
CA GLY A 460 26.91 -12.24 -22.23
C GLY A 460 27.69 -13.52 -22.60
N CYS A 461 27.05 -14.71 -22.62
CA CYS A 461 27.70 -15.98 -22.95
C CYS A 461 28.00 -16.14 -24.44
N GLY A 462 27.14 -15.59 -25.31
CA GLY A 462 27.37 -15.46 -26.74
C GLY A 462 28.21 -14.22 -27.11
N ALA A 463 28.47 -14.05 -28.41
CA ALA A 463 29.04 -12.81 -28.93
C ALA A 463 28.01 -11.69 -28.84
N ILE A 464 28.39 -10.54 -28.28
CA ILE A 464 27.53 -9.36 -28.16
C ILE A 464 27.32 -8.72 -29.55
N VAL A 465 26.06 -8.42 -29.88
CA VAL A 465 25.61 -7.98 -31.21
C VAL A 465 25.05 -6.56 -31.24
N ASN A 466 24.70 -5.97 -30.09
CA ASN A 466 24.30 -4.57 -29.97
C ASN A 466 25.52 -3.65 -29.73
N ASP A 467 25.31 -2.33 -29.85
CA ASP A 467 26.40 -1.35 -29.72
C ASP A 467 26.75 -1.07 -28.26
N VAL A 468 27.88 -1.64 -27.82
CA VAL A 468 28.51 -1.40 -26.51
C VAL A 468 29.90 -0.75 -26.64
N ASN A 469 30.25 -0.23 -27.83
CA ASN A 469 31.60 0.22 -28.12
C ASN A 469 31.90 1.59 -27.47
N ASN A 470 32.90 1.63 -26.58
CA ASN A 470 33.18 2.69 -25.60
C ASN A 470 32.11 2.87 -24.49
N LYS A 471 31.26 1.86 -24.26
CA LYS A 471 30.25 1.86 -23.18
C LYS A 471 30.65 0.95 -22.01
N ILE A 472 29.95 1.10 -20.89
CA ILE A 472 29.96 0.18 -19.76
C ILE A 472 28.89 -0.89 -20.06
N THR A 473 29.27 -2.16 -20.19
CA THR A 473 28.31 -3.22 -20.51
C THR A 473 27.69 -3.82 -19.26
N LEU A 474 26.36 -3.78 -19.17
CA LEU A 474 25.57 -4.43 -18.13
C LEU A 474 25.19 -5.86 -18.58
N ILE A 475 25.56 -6.86 -17.79
CA ILE A 475 25.45 -8.29 -18.14
C ILE A 475 24.76 -9.04 -17.00
N ASP A 476 23.78 -9.89 -17.29
CA ASP A 476 23.16 -10.73 -16.26
C ASP A 476 24.03 -11.93 -15.88
N ARG A 477 24.06 -12.27 -14.60
CA ARG A 477 24.61 -13.54 -14.09
C ARG A 477 23.82 -14.70 -14.70
N GLY A 478 24.52 -15.81 -14.95
CA GLY A 478 23.92 -16.99 -15.58
C GLY A 478 24.94 -18.09 -15.81
N GLY A 479 24.69 -18.97 -16.79
CA GLY A 479 25.29 -20.30 -16.90
C GLY A 479 26.76 -20.39 -17.33
N CYS A 480 27.44 -19.29 -17.66
CA CYS A 480 28.82 -19.27 -18.13
C CYS A 480 29.79 -18.46 -17.26
N ASP A 481 31.09 -18.78 -17.34
CA ASP A 481 32.16 -18.15 -16.56
C ASP A 481 32.16 -16.62 -16.65
N PHE A 482 32.29 -15.95 -15.49
CA PHE A 482 32.33 -14.48 -15.39
C PHE A 482 33.37 -13.84 -16.32
N SER A 483 34.57 -14.42 -16.40
CA SER A 483 35.63 -13.90 -17.26
C SER A 483 35.35 -14.06 -18.76
N LEU A 484 34.49 -15.00 -19.16
CA LEU A 484 34.04 -15.13 -20.55
C LEU A 484 33.02 -14.03 -20.89
N LYS A 485 32.06 -13.77 -19.99
CA LYS A 485 31.10 -12.67 -20.11
C LYS A 485 31.81 -11.32 -20.32
N VAL A 486 32.78 -10.99 -19.46
CA VAL A 486 33.57 -9.76 -19.55
C VAL A 486 34.45 -9.72 -20.81
N LEU A 487 35.05 -10.85 -21.21
CA LEU A 487 35.83 -10.92 -22.46
C LEU A 487 34.96 -10.70 -23.71
N ASN A 488 33.70 -11.15 -23.71
CA ASN A 488 32.77 -10.90 -24.82
C ASN A 488 32.40 -9.42 -24.93
N ALA A 489 32.15 -8.73 -23.80
CA ALA A 489 31.96 -7.28 -23.77
C ALA A 489 33.19 -6.51 -24.29
N GLN A 490 34.38 -6.88 -23.82
CA GLN A 490 35.65 -6.32 -24.30
C GLN A 490 35.84 -6.50 -25.81
N ASN A 491 35.51 -7.68 -26.36
CA ASN A 491 35.63 -7.97 -27.79
C ASN A 491 34.63 -7.17 -28.64
N ALA A 492 33.49 -6.78 -28.06
CA ALA A 492 32.51 -5.87 -28.67
C ALA A 492 32.86 -4.37 -28.50
N GLY A 493 33.94 -4.05 -27.76
CA GLY A 493 34.48 -2.71 -27.61
C GLY A 493 34.11 -1.99 -26.31
N ALA A 494 33.56 -2.70 -25.32
CA ALA A 494 33.27 -2.13 -24.00
C ALA A 494 34.53 -1.62 -23.29
N VAL A 495 34.38 -0.60 -22.42
CA VAL A 495 35.45 -0.05 -21.58
C VAL A 495 35.43 -0.56 -20.14
N MET A 496 34.30 -1.10 -19.70
CA MET A 496 34.10 -1.76 -18.40
C MET A 496 32.90 -2.72 -18.52
N ALA A 497 32.81 -3.72 -17.65
CA ALA A 497 31.63 -4.57 -17.56
C ALA A 497 31.09 -4.65 -16.11
N LEU A 498 29.77 -4.65 -15.97
CA LEU A 498 29.04 -4.84 -14.73
C LEU A 498 28.27 -6.15 -14.84
N VAL A 499 28.47 -7.07 -13.88
CA VAL A 499 27.73 -8.32 -13.82
C VAL A 499 26.66 -8.22 -12.72
N CYS A 500 25.41 -8.24 -13.13
CA CYS A 500 24.25 -8.20 -12.24
C CYS A 500 23.99 -9.58 -11.63
N ASN A 501 23.86 -9.66 -10.31
CA ASN A 501 23.30 -10.84 -9.68
C ASN A 501 21.81 -10.99 -10.06
N ILE A 502 21.29 -12.21 -9.94
CA ILE A 502 19.88 -12.53 -10.15
C ILE A 502 19.44 -13.52 -9.06
N GLU A 503 18.15 -13.57 -8.82
CA GLU A 503 17.52 -14.44 -7.83
C GLU A 503 17.57 -15.93 -8.23
N GLY A 504 17.47 -16.83 -7.25
CA GLY A 504 17.39 -18.29 -7.43
C GLY A 504 18.71 -18.97 -7.78
N VAL A 505 19.73 -18.25 -8.25
CA VAL A 505 21.05 -18.85 -8.56
C VAL A 505 21.76 -19.22 -7.26
N ASP A 506 22.12 -20.51 -7.15
CA ASP A 506 22.63 -21.15 -5.94
C ASP A 506 21.67 -21.09 -4.72
N GLY A 507 20.40 -20.73 -4.93
CA GLY A 507 19.41 -20.54 -3.87
C GLY A 507 19.58 -19.23 -3.07
N GLY A 508 20.25 -18.23 -3.63
CA GLY A 508 20.35 -16.88 -3.08
C GLY A 508 19.22 -15.95 -3.57
N THR A 509 19.03 -14.84 -2.85
CA THR A 509 17.99 -13.84 -3.15
C THR A 509 18.37 -12.87 -4.27
N GLY A 510 19.64 -12.85 -4.69
CA GLY A 510 20.15 -11.88 -5.65
C GLY A 510 20.84 -10.68 -4.98
N GLU A 511 20.72 -10.52 -3.66
CA GLU A 511 21.33 -9.42 -2.90
C GLU A 511 22.72 -9.76 -2.34
N GLU A 512 23.19 -11.00 -2.53
CA GLU A 512 24.51 -11.42 -2.11
C GLU A 512 25.61 -10.97 -3.09
N LEU A 513 26.69 -10.42 -2.56
CA LEU A 513 27.87 -10.07 -3.35
C LEU A 513 28.92 -11.19 -3.27
N ILE A 514 29.49 -11.51 -4.43
CA ILE A 514 30.54 -12.53 -4.58
C ILE A 514 31.78 -11.97 -5.28
N THR A 515 32.94 -12.60 -5.03
CA THR A 515 34.13 -12.39 -5.85
C THR A 515 33.98 -13.18 -7.15
N MET A 516 34.08 -12.52 -8.30
CA MET A 516 34.05 -13.17 -9.61
C MET A 516 35.37 -13.91 -9.86
N GLY A 517 35.33 -15.23 -9.71
CA GLY A 517 36.48 -16.10 -9.93
C GLY A 517 36.94 -16.17 -11.39
N ALA A 518 38.25 -16.33 -11.60
CA ALA A 518 38.85 -16.45 -12.92
C ALA A 518 38.56 -17.80 -13.61
N GLY A 519 37.91 -17.77 -14.77
CA GLY A 519 37.58 -18.94 -15.59
C GLY A 519 38.12 -18.85 -17.02
N GLU A 520 37.34 -19.31 -18.01
CA GLU A 520 37.67 -19.20 -19.43
C GLU A 520 37.89 -17.73 -19.84
N GLY A 521 38.92 -17.48 -20.64
CA GLY A 521 39.23 -16.14 -21.15
C GLY A 521 39.93 -15.18 -20.18
N ALA A 522 39.99 -15.48 -18.87
CA ALA A 522 40.45 -14.55 -17.83
C ALA A 522 41.81 -13.84 -18.11
N SER A 523 42.79 -14.54 -18.67
CA SER A 523 44.11 -13.96 -18.99
C SER A 523 44.13 -13.02 -20.22
N GLN A 524 42.99 -12.85 -20.89
CA GLN A 524 42.79 -11.96 -22.03
C GLN A 524 41.93 -10.74 -21.67
N VAL A 525 41.32 -10.72 -20.47
CA VAL A 525 40.56 -9.58 -19.96
C VAL A 525 41.53 -8.45 -19.58
N ASN A 526 41.29 -7.25 -20.09
CA ASN A 526 42.07 -6.04 -19.85
C ASN A 526 41.22 -4.79 -19.54
N ILE A 527 39.89 -4.94 -19.49
CA ILE A 527 38.95 -3.93 -18.98
C ILE A 527 38.57 -4.23 -17.52
N PRO A 528 38.29 -3.22 -16.68
CA PRO A 528 37.76 -3.42 -15.33
C PRO A 528 36.39 -4.11 -15.35
N SER A 529 36.06 -4.81 -14.26
CA SER A 529 34.72 -5.35 -14.08
C SER A 529 34.33 -5.49 -12.60
N PHE A 530 33.04 -5.32 -12.32
CA PHE A 530 32.46 -5.39 -10.98
C PHE A 530 31.20 -6.25 -10.98
N PHE A 531 30.85 -6.77 -9.82
CA PHE A 531 29.63 -7.55 -9.57
C PHE A 531 28.69 -6.73 -8.68
N LEU A 532 27.43 -6.63 -9.05
CA LEU A 532 26.40 -5.83 -8.40
C LEU A 532 25.24 -6.70 -7.90
N LYS A 533 24.48 -6.19 -6.92
CA LYS A 533 23.24 -6.82 -6.45
C LYS A 533 22.15 -6.79 -7.54
N LYS A 534 21.10 -7.59 -7.36
CA LYS A 534 19.92 -7.56 -8.21
C LYS A 534 19.23 -6.20 -8.12
N SER A 535 18.96 -5.71 -6.91
CA SER A 535 18.38 -4.38 -6.62
C SER A 535 19.09 -3.23 -7.35
N ASP A 536 20.39 -3.04 -7.09
CA ASP A 536 21.25 -2.02 -7.71
C ASP A 536 21.16 -2.06 -9.25
N CYS A 537 21.18 -3.27 -9.82
CA CYS A 537 21.09 -3.45 -11.25
C CYS A 537 19.71 -3.16 -11.81
N ASP A 538 18.63 -3.57 -11.14
CA ASP A 538 17.27 -3.40 -11.63
C ASP A 538 16.89 -1.90 -11.71
N ILE A 539 17.41 -1.06 -10.79
CA ILE A 539 17.31 0.41 -10.91
C ILE A 539 17.95 0.90 -12.22
N ILE A 540 19.22 0.54 -12.47
CA ILE A 540 19.94 0.92 -13.70
C ILE A 540 19.20 0.43 -14.96
N LYS A 541 18.73 -0.82 -14.95
CA LYS A 541 18.00 -1.43 -16.07
C LYS A 541 16.70 -0.68 -16.37
N THR A 542 15.91 -0.37 -15.34
CA THR A 542 14.63 0.34 -15.48
C THR A 542 14.85 1.74 -16.04
N THR A 543 15.84 2.48 -15.56
CA THR A 543 16.17 3.82 -16.06
C THR A 543 16.57 3.83 -17.55
N ILE A 544 17.38 2.87 -17.99
CA ILE A 544 17.74 2.75 -19.43
C ILE A 544 16.51 2.33 -20.27
N LYS A 545 15.65 1.42 -19.76
CA LYS A 545 14.40 1.02 -20.43
C LYS A 545 13.42 2.19 -20.59
N ASN A 546 13.35 3.07 -19.60
CA ASN A 546 12.52 4.28 -19.61
C ASN A 546 13.11 5.40 -20.50
N GLY A 547 14.15 5.12 -21.29
CA GLY A 547 14.72 6.02 -22.30
C GLY A 547 15.71 7.05 -21.77
N SER A 548 16.11 6.96 -20.50
CA SER A 548 17.12 7.85 -19.91
C SER A 548 18.54 7.32 -20.14
N GLU A 549 19.47 8.21 -20.48
CA GLU A 549 20.89 7.88 -20.65
C GLU A 549 21.55 7.75 -19.27
N VAL A 550 21.94 6.54 -18.89
CA VAL A 550 22.72 6.31 -17.66
C VAL A 550 24.21 6.46 -17.97
N ILE A 551 24.86 7.46 -17.39
CA ILE A 551 26.31 7.67 -17.43
C ILE A 551 26.88 7.27 -16.06
N MET A 552 27.89 6.42 -16.01
CA MET A 552 28.51 5.99 -14.76
C MET A 552 30.02 6.22 -14.78
N SER A 553 30.57 6.70 -13.66
CA SER A 553 32.01 6.76 -13.44
C SER A 553 32.50 5.63 -12.54
N ALA A 554 33.71 5.15 -12.82
CA ALA A 554 34.48 4.27 -11.96
C ALA A 554 35.84 4.94 -11.67
N ARG A 555 36.02 5.39 -10.44
CA ARG A 555 37.26 6.06 -9.98
C ARG A 555 37.49 5.83 -8.48
N GLU A 556 38.74 5.55 -8.11
CA GLU A 556 39.14 5.49 -6.69
C GLU A 556 39.17 6.92 -6.11
N ARG A 557 38.22 7.25 -5.22
CA ARG A 557 38.16 8.56 -4.54
C ARG A 557 39.07 8.55 -3.30
N GLU A 558 39.73 9.66 -3.00
CA GLU A 558 40.31 9.85 -1.66
C GLU A 558 39.17 10.15 -0.68
N ALA A 559 39.19 9.54 0.50
CA ALA A 559 38.20 9.79 1.54
C ALA A 559 38.37 11.21 2.12
N GLU A 560 37.32 12.03 2.09
CA GLU A 560 37.25 13.22 2.93
C GLU A 560 36.64 12.84 4.29
N GLY A 561 37.28 13.26 5.39
CA GLY A 561 36.85 12.97 6.75
C GLY A 561 37.40 11.65 7.34
N PRO A 562 36.83 11.21 8.49
CA PRO A 562 37.24 9.98 9.16
C PRO A 562 36.66 8.74 8.44
N PRO A 563 37.25 7.54 8.58
CA PRO A 563 36.75 6.32 7.93
C PRO A 563 35.42 5.81 8.51
N PHE A 564 35.00 6.33 9.66
CA PHE A 564 33.72 6.05 10.29
C PHE A 564 33.12 7.33 10.86
N LEU A 565 31.81 7.46 10.75
CA LEU A 565 30.99 8.46 11.42
C LEU A 565 30.25 7.82 12.60
N ASP A 566 29.79 8.61 13.55
CA ASP A 566 29.19 8.15 14.80
C ASP A 566 27.76 8.68 14.91
N SER A 567 26.78 7.77 14.88
CA SER A 567 25.35 8.09 14.97
C SER A 567 24.96 8.76 16.28
N SER A 568 25.80 8.66 17.33
CA SER A 568 25.63 9.40 18.59
C SER A 568 25.79 10.92 18.45
N TYR A 569 26.20 11.43 17.27
CA TYR A 569 26.19 12.85 16.92
C TYR A 569 25.09 13.26 15.93
N ASP A 570 24.30 12.33 15.41
CA ASP A 570 23.07 12.62 14.65
C ASP A 570 21.88 12.63 15.61
N ASN A 571 21.51 13.82 16.06
CA ASN A 571 20.41 14.02 16.99
C ASN A 571 19.07 13.59 16.37
N GLY A 572 18.91 13.68 15.03
CA GLY A 572 17.71 13.24 14.33
C GLY A 572 17.50 11.73 14.46
N VAL A 573 18.56 10.95 14.27
CA VAL A 573 18.53 9.48 14.47
C VAL A 573 18.30 9.12 15.93
N ILE A 574 18.95 9.77 16.89
CA ILE A 574 18.71 9.48 18.34
C ILE A 574 17.23 9.75 18.72
N LEU A 575 16.62 10.80 18.16
CA LEU A 575 15.21 11.12 18.38
C LEU A 575 14.27 10.12 17.70
N HIS A 576 14.61 9.66 16.50
CA HIS A 576 13.92 8.58 15.79
C HIS A 576 13.91 7.30 16.65
N GLU A 577 15.08 6.83 17.10
CA GLU A 577 15.17 5.62 17.95
C GLU A 577 14.33 5.75 19.23
N TYR A 578 14.36 6.91 19.89
CA TYR A 578 13.55 7.13 21.11
C TYR A 578 12.04 7.07 20.81
N ALA A 579 11.61 7.51 19.64
CA ALA A 579 10.22 7.54 19.22
C ALA A 579 9.63 6.15 18.90
N HIS A 580 10.46 5.15 18.54
CA HIS A 580 10.03 3.74 18.59
C HIS A 580 9.62 3.34 20.01
N GLY A 581 10.43 3.72 21.01
CA GLY A 581 10.12 3.52 22.43
C GLY A 581 8.77 4.11 22.85
N VAL A 582 8.45 5.30 22.35
CA VAL A 582 7.18 5.99 22.62
C VAL A 582 6.01 5.30 21.90
N SER A 583 6.10 5.10 20.59
CA SER A 583 5.01 4.55 19.77
C SER A 583 4.62 3.13 20.17
N LEU A 584 5.62 2.28 20.51
CA LEU A 584 5.42 0.92 21.01
C LEU A 584 4.87 0.86 22.45
N ARG A 585 5.09 1.89 23.29
CA ARG A 585 4.48 1.98 24.63
C ARG A 585 3.04 2.52 24.60
N LEU A 586 2.73 3.44 23.69
CA LEU A 586 1.40 4.06 23.60
C LEU A 586 0.38 3.18 22.86
N THR A 587 0.78 2.56 21.75
CA THR A 587 -0.14 1.82 20.87
C THR A 587 -0.61 0.53 21.52
N GLY A 588 -1.92 0.40 21.79
CA GLY A 588 -2.48 -0.75 22.51
C GLY A 588 -2.25 -0.75 24.02
N GLY A 589 -1.58 0.27 24.56
CA GLY A 589 -1.40 0.52 25.99
C GLY A 589 -0.06 0.04 26.57
N PRO A 590 0.38 0.62 27.71
CA PRO A 590 1.75 0.49 28.21
C PRO A 590 2.20 -0.93 28.55
N SER A 591 1.27 -1.87 28.79
CA SER A 591 1.62 -3.28 29.02
C SER A 591 1.76 -4.10 27.72
N ASN A 592 1.62 -3.52 26.52
CA ASN A 592 1.63 -4.26 25.23
C ASN A 592 2.47 -3.59 24.14
N THR A 593 3.71 -4.06 23.93
CA THR A 593 4.59 -3.58 22.86
C THR A 593 4.39 -4.28 21.51
N GLY A 594 3.68 -5.40 21.47
CA GLY A 594 3.46 -6.18 20.25
C GLY A 594 2.43 -5.61 19.26
N CYS A 595 1.94 -4.39 19.45
CA CYS A 595 0.85 -3.80 18.68
C CYS A 595 1.27 -3.06 17.40
N LEU A 596 2.58 -2.89 17.18
CA LEU A 596 3.19 -2.45 15.92
C LEU A 596 4.21 -3.51 15.48
N PRO A 597 3.75 -4.73 15.13
CA PRO A 597 4.67 -5.81 14.81
C PRO A 597 5.38 -5.55 13.47
N ASP A 598 6.68 -5.75 13.46
CA ASP A 598 7.41 -6.05 12.23
C ASP A 598 7.07 -7.50 11.82
N PHE A 599 6.85 -7.75 10.52
CA PHE A 599 6.34 -9.04 10.02
C PHE A 599 7.49 -9.93 9.50
N ASP A 600 7.38 -11.23 9.76
CA ASP A 600 8.32 -12.30 9.37
C ASP A 600 7.49 -13.50 8.90
N ASP A 601 7.73 -13.94 7.66
CA ASP A 601 7.16 -15.05 6.88
C ASP A 601 5.87 -15.71 7.41
N ASP A 602 4.74 -15.50 6.72
CA ASP A 602 3.52 -16.29 6.91
C ASP A 602 3.24 -17.29 5.77
N ALA A 603 1.99 -17.69 5.54
CA ALA A 603 1.67 -19.08 5.17
C ALA A 603 1.62 -19.38 3.66
N ASP A 604 1.74 -18.38 2.80
CA ASP A 604 1.70 -18.51 1.33
C ASP A 604 3.11 -18.62 0.69
N GLY A 605 4.14 -18.13 1.38
CA GLY A 605 5.53 -18.08 0.88
C GLY A 605 5.99 -16.69 0.45
N PHE A 606 5.12 -15.68 0.52
CA PHE A 606 5.47 -14.28 0.40
C PHE A 606 5.74 -13.68 1.78
N ALA A 607 6.54 -12.61 1.81
CA ALA A 607 6.62 -11.77 2.99
C ALA A 607 5.41 -10.83 2.98
N ASP A 608 4.39 -11.14 3.76
CA ASP A 608 3.35 -10.19 4.16
C ASP A 608 3.99 -9.07 5.00
N ARG A 609 3.80 -7.82 4.58
CA ARG A 609 4.54 -6.67 5.12
C ARG A 609 3.59 -5.52 5.50
N GLY A 610 2.76 -5.74 6.51
CA GLY A 610 1.65 -4.84 6.87
C GLY A 610 1.98 -3.36 7.09
N GLU A 611 0.93 -2.54 7.04
CA GLU A 611 0.93 -1.07 7.01
C GLU A 611 1.43 -0.34 8.29
N GLN A 612 2.34 -0.95 9.05
CA GLN A 612 2.67 -0.47 10.39
C GLN A 612 3.40 0.88 10.35
N MET A 613 2.87 1.86 11.09
CA MET A 613 3.28 3.27 11.03
C MET A 613 4.48 3.64 11.95
N GLY A 614 5.12 2.65 12.60
CA GLY A 614 6.17 2.80 13.61
C GLY A 614 7.37 3.64 13.17
N GLU A 615 7.89 3.35 11.98
CA GLU A 615 8.96 4.11 11.32
C GLU A 615 8.55 5.56 11.05
N GLY A 616 7.29 5.76 10.64
CA GLY A 616 6.81 7.08 10.25
C GLY A 616 6.55 8.02 11.43
N TRP A 617 6.08 7.51 12.57
CA TRP A 617 6.08 8.33 13.80
C TRP A 617 7.50 8.69 14.22
N SER A 618 8.45 7.80 14.00
CA SER A 618 9.83 7.98 14.45
C SER A 618 10.58 9.02 13.62
N ASP A 619 10.44 8.98 12.29
CA ASP A 619 10.88 10.06 11.39
C ASP A 619 10.22 11.38 11.74
N PHE A 620 8.90 11.38 11.93
CA PHE A 620 8.16 12.60 12.30
C PHE A 620 8.73 13.27 13.56
N PHE A 621 8.98 12.53 14.63
CA PHE A 621 9.56 13.12 15.85
C PHE A 621 11.03 13.53 15.69
N GLY A 622 11.82 12.82 14.87
CA GLY A 622 13.17 13.24 14.49
C GLY A 622 13.20 14.59 13.76
N LEU A 623 12.23 14.84 12.85
CA LEU A 623 12.11 16.08 12.09
C LEU A 623 11.62 17.26 12.96
N ILE A 624 10.52 17.09 13.72
CA ILE A 624 9.89 18.24 14.39
C ILE A 624 10.75 18.80 15.55
N PHE A 625 11.47 17.95 16.27
CA PHE A 625 12.35 18.39 17.37
C PHE A 625 13.68 18.99 16.87
N THR A 626 13.99 18.83 15.58
CA THR A 626 15.11 19.50 14.88
C THR A 626 14.66 20.62 13.93
N THR A 627 13.40 21.04 14.01
CA THR A 627 12.90 22.20 13.25
C THR A 627 13.41 23.51 13.87
N LYS A 628 13.88 24.44 13.03
CA LYS A 628 14.52 25.71 13.43
C LYS A 628 13.62 26.91 13.14
N VAL A 629 13.90 28.02 13.84
CA VAL A 629 13.19 29.28 13.61
C VAL A 629 13.51 29.84 12.23
N GLY A 630 12.52 29.81 11.33
CA GLY A 630 12.63 30.30 9.96
C GLY A 630 12.75 29.21 8.90
N ASP A 631 12.69 27.94 9.30
CA ASP A 631 12.39 26.83 8.38
C ASP A 631 10.97 27.01 7.80
N ASP A 632 10.71 26.35 6.67
CA ASP A 632 9.45 26.35 5.92
C ASP A 632 9.17 24.93 5.41
N GLY A 633 7.90 24.52 5.35
CA GLY A 633 7.52 23.15 5.00
C GLY A 633 7.91 22.70 3.59
N THR A 634 8.10 23.63 2.66
CA THR A 634 8.54 23.32 1.29
C THR A 634 10.02 22.97 1.20
N LEU A 635 10.82 23.29 2.22
CA LEU A 635 12.25 22.96 2.25
C LEU A 635 12.43 21.44 2.38
N PRO A 636 13.25 20.81 1.51
CA PRO A 636 13.56 19.40 1.64
C PRO A 636 14.32 19.13 2.95
N ARG A 637 13.93 18.05 3.63
CA ARG A 637 14.57 17.58 4.88
C ARG A 637 14.81 16.07 4.84
N GLY A 638 16.08 15.65 4.78
CA GLY A 638 16.45 14.25 4.94
C GLY A 638 16.55 13.78 6.38
N ILE A 639 16.63 12.45 6.57
CA ILE A 639 16.96 11.79 7.84
C ILE A 639 18.32 11.11 7.71
N GLY A 640 19.20 11.26 8.71
CA GLY A 640 20.50 10.58 8.74
C GLY A 640 21.51 11.06 7.70
N THR A 641 21.29 12.20 7.04
CA THR A 641 22.13 12.69 5.91
C THR A 641 23.61 12.86 6.30
N TYR A 642 23.91 13.11 7.58
CA TYR A 642 25.28 13.13 8.10
C TYR A 642 25.97 11.78 7.93
N LEU A 643 25.28 10.70 8.26
CA LEU A 643 25.84 9.35 8.39
C LEU A 643 26.08 8.66 7.04
N VAL A 644 25.42 9.14 5.97
CA VAL A 644 25.65 8.74 4.57
C VAL A 644 26.44 9.78 3.76
N ASN A 645 26.81 10.93 4.36
CA ASN A 645 27.45 12.06 3.69
C ASN A 645 26.64 12.56 2.46
N ALA A 646 25.32 12.64 2.64
CA ALA A 646 24.35 13.25 1.70
C ALA A 646 24.21 14.75 1.96
N ASP A 647 23.89 15.57 0.95
CA ASP A 647 23.61 17.00 1.17
C ASP A 647 22.33 17.20 2.00
N GLU A 648 22.17 18.37 2.63
CA GLU A 648 21.03 18.67 3.53
C GLU A 648 19.66 18.64 2.82
N GLU A 649 19.66 18.82 1.50
CA GLU A 649 18.47 18.81 0.62
C GLU A 649 18.12 17.40 0.08
N GLU A 650 18.93 16.38 0.35
CA GLU A 650 18.73 14.98 -0.08
C GLU A 650 17.95 14.17 0.97
N GLY A 651 17.37 13.03 0.58
CA GLY A 651 16.56 12.18 1.48
C GLY A 651 17.33 11.47 2.61
N GLY A 652 18.65 11.33 2.45
CA GLY A 652 19.50 10.59 3.40
C GLY A 652 19.17 9.10 3.40
N PHE A 653 18.60 8.61 4.49
CA PHE A 653 18.12 7.22 4.61
C PHE A 653 16.81 6.96 3.84
N ARG A 654 16.06 7.98 3.44
CA ARG A 654 14.74 7.84 2.81
C ARG A 654 14.79 8.15 1.32
N VAL A 655 13.91 7.52 0.54
CA VAL A 655 13.87 7.62 -0.93
C VAL A 655 13.65 9.05 -1.41
N PHE A 656 12.85 9.82 -0.67
CA PHE A 656 12.62 11.25 -0.90
C PHE A 656 12.88 12.03 0.39
N PRO A 657 13.43 13.25 0.32
CA PRO A 657 13.42 14.16 1.47
C PRO A 657 11.98 14.55 1.83
N PHE A 658 11.73 14.84 3.10
CA PHE A 658 10.42 15.33 3.55
C PHE A 658 10.22 16.78 3.12
N SER A 659 9.10 17.05 2.45
CA SER A 659 8.67 18.37 1.99
C SER A 659 7.17 18.38 1.76
N THR A 660 6.53 19.53 1.99
CA THR A 660 5.13 19.79 1.63
C THR A 660 4.94 20.12 0.15
N ASP A 661 6.04 20.23 -0.62
CA ASP A 661 6.00 20.33 -2.09
C ASP A 661 5.98 18.91 -2.70
N MET A 662 4.86 18.54 -3.33
CA MET A 662 4.68 17.23 -3.98
C MET A 662 5.62 17.01 -5.18
N SER A 663 6.27 18.06 -5.71
CA SER A 663 7.31 17.91 -6.73
C SER A 663 8.67 17.49 -6.15
N ILE A 664 8.85 17.59 -4.83
CA ILE A 664 10.01 17.11 -4.07
C ILE A 664 9.71 15.75 -3.41
N ASN A 665 8.53 15.61 -2.80
CA ASN A 665 8.08 14.36 -2.17
C ASN A 665 6.68 13.98 -2.68
N PRO A 666 6.59 13.21 -3.78
CA PRO A 666 5.32 12.87 -4.42
C PRO A 666 4.52 11.78 -3.69
N LEU A 667 5.03 11.21 -2.59
CA LEU A 667 4.49 9.98 -2.01
C LEU A 667 3.02 10.11 -1.57
N THR A 668 2.21 9.12 -1.99
CA THR A 668 0.80 8.92 -1.65
C THR A 668 0.59 7.55 -0.99
N TYR A 669 -0.66 7.24 -0.64
CA TYR A 669 -0.99 6.00 0.05
C TYR A 669 -0.79 4.76 -0.83
N ASP A 670 -1.05 4.83 -2.15
CA ASP A 670 -0.85 3.67 -3.03
C ASP A 670 0.63 3.24 -3.15
N ASP A 671 1.58 4.16 -2.96
CA ASP A 671 3.02 3.86 -2.99
C ASP A 671 3.42 2.76 -1.99
N ILE A 672 2.72 2.63 -0.85
CA ILE A 672 3.10 1.64 0.19
C ILE A 672 3.16 0.21 -0.34
N LYS A 673 2.42 -0.09 -1.42
CA LYS A 673 2.38 -1.40 -2.09
C LYS A 673 3.74 -1.83 -2.66
N THR A 674 4.56 -0.85 -3.06
CA THR A 674 5.86 -1.07 -3.71
C THR A 674 7.05 -0.61 -2.87
N GLN A 675 6.81 0.22 -1.85
CA GLN A 675 7.86 0.70 -0.94
C GLN A 675 8.48 -0.42 -0.10
N SER A 676 9.71 -0.20 0.34
CA SER A 676 10.35 -1.08 1.32
C SER A 676 9.59 -1.02 2.66
N VAL A 677 9.51 -2.15 3.35
CA VAL A 677 8.85 -2.25 4.66
C VAL A 677 9.90 -2.69 5.70
N PRO A 678 9.93 -2.09 6.90
CA PRO A 678 9.02 -1.02 7.39
C PRO A 678 9.34 0.40 6.90
N HIS A 679 10.58 0.67 6.50
CA HIS A 679 11.12 2.03 6.33
C HIS A 679 10.45 2.91 5.26
N GLY A 680 10.20 2.38 4.07
CA GLY A 680 9.53 3.11 2.99
C GLY A 680 8.05 3.37 3.27
N VAL A 681 7.34 2.40 3.83
CA VAL A 681 5.96 2.57 4.34
C VAL A 681 5.92 3.66 5.41
N GLY A 682 6.84 3.63 6.36
CA GLY A 682 7.03 4.70 7.35
C GLY A 682 7.27 6.08 6.73
N THR A 683 8.03 6.14 5.64
CA THR A 683 8.31 7.39 4.91
C THR A 683 7.02 8.01 4.37
N VAL A 684 6.09 7.22 3.82
CA VAL A 684 4.77 7.73 3.38
C VAL A 684 3.99 8.31 4.57
N TRP A 685 3.92 7.58 5.69
CA TRP A 685 3.22 8.05 6.89
C TRP A 685 3.82 9.35 7.47
N ALA A 686 5.15 9.42 7.57
CA ALA A 686 5.84 10.62 8.04
C ALA A 686 5.60 11.84 7.13
N ALA A 687 5.52 11.65 5.82
CA ALA A 687 5.21 12.73 4.87
C ALA A 687 3.80 13.31 5.08
N ILE A 688 2.80 12.47 5.40
CA ILE A 688 1.45 12.92 5.76
C ILE A 688 1.47 13.75 7.07
N LEU A 689 2.19 13.27 8.09
CA LEU A 689 2.30 14.00 9.35
C LEU A 689 3.11 15.30 9.23
N TRP A 690 4.11 15.35 8.34
CA TRP A 690 4.89 16.54 8.01
C TRP A 690 4.02 17.64 7.41
N ASP A 691 3.16 17.30 6.43
CA ASP A 691 2.16 18.22 5.88
C ASP A 691 1.24 18.77 6.99
N MET A 692 0.72 17.92 7.87
CA MET A 692 -0.16 18.34 8.97
C MET A 692 0.56 19.27 9.96
N TYR A 693 1.84 19.03 10.22
CA TYR A 693 2.65 19.85 11.12
C TYR A 693 2.86 21.27 10.58
N TRP A 694 3.10 21.41 9.27
CA TRP A 694 3.26 22.73 8.66
C TRP A 694 1.95 23.49 8.50
N GLU A 695 0.85 22.84 8.12
CA GLU A 695 -0.48 23.47 8.11
C GLU A 695 -0.89 23.99 9.50
N MET A 696 -0.58 23.24 10.57
CA MET A 696 -0.78 23.70 11.95
C MET A 696 0.13 24.88 12.34
N ILE A 697 1.38 24.92 11.83
CA ILE A 697 2.31 26.05 11.99
C ILE A 697 1.82 27.28 11.24
N ASP A 698 1.26 27.15 10.04
CA ASP A 698 0.72 28.29 9.30
C ASP A 698 -0.51 28.89 9.97
N LEU A 699 -1.33 28.05 10.62
CA LEU A 699 -2.51 28.47 11.38
C LEU A 699 -2.18 29.14 12.72
N TYR A 700 -1.16 28.67 13.45
CA TYR A 700 -0.89 29.10 14.85
C TYR A 700 0.49 29.71 15.11
N GLY A 701 1.42 29.59 14.17
CA GLY A 701 2.82 29.99 14.29
C GLY A 701 3.70 28.93 14.96
N PHE A 702 4.97 28.86 14.54
CA PHE A 702 6.02 28.09 15.18
C PHE A 702 6.56 28.80 16.44
N ASN A 703 6.73 28.05 17.54
CA ASN A 703 7.44 28.51 18.72
C ASN A 703 8.48 27.45 19.18
N PRO A 704 9.78 27.78 19.26
CA PRO A 704 10.81 26.85 19.76
C PRO A 704 10.70 26.57 21.27
N ASP A 705 9.89 27.33 22.02
CA ASP A 705 9.54 27.01 23.41
C ASP A 705 8.40 25.98 23.42
N TRP A 706 8.75 24.70 23.57
CA TRP A 706 7.80 23.58 23.64
C TRP A 706 6.88 23.59 24.86
N THR A 707 7.05 24.54 25.80
CA THR A 707 6.06 24.77 26.87
C THR A 707 4.87 25.62 26.43
N ASP A 708 4.95 26.29 25.27
CA ASP A 708 3.84 27.03 24.68
C ASP A 708 2.86 26.10 23.96
N THR A 709 1.88 25.62 24.71
CA THR A 709 0.82 24.74 24.20
C THR A 709 -0.16 25.41 23.22
N SER A 710 0.04 26.69 22.88
CA SER A 710 -0.77 27.41 21.89
C SER A 710 -0.15 27.43 20.49
N SER A 711 1.14 27.08 20.36
CA SER A 711 1.87 27.03 19.10
C SER A 711 1.42 25.90 18.17
N GLY A 712 1.63 26.07 16.86
CA GLY A 712 1.27 25.08 15.84
C GLY A 712 2.08 23.79 15.97
N ASN A 713 3.38 23.91 16.20
CA ASN A 713 4.27 22.76 16.40
C ASN A 713 3.89 21.91 17.62
N TYR A 714 3.54 22.53 18.75
CA TYR A 714 3.02 21.79 19.90
C TYR A 714 1.68 21.11 19.57
N LYS A 715 0.75 21.84 18.93
CA LYS A 715 -0.59 21.33 18.62
C LYS A 715 -0.56 20.10 17.72
N ALA A 716 0.21 20.15 16.62
CA ALA A 716 0.40 19.01 15.72
C ALA A 716 0.99 17.80 16.46
N ALA A 717 2.10 18.01 17.17
CA ALA A 717 2.79 16.93 17.91
C ALA A 717 1.89 16.31 18.99
N PHE A 718 1.10 17.12 19.69
CA PHE A 718 0.14 16.67 20.70
C PHE A 718 -0.99 15.84 20.09
N LEU A 719 -1.54 16.24 18.93
CA LEU A 719 -2.57 15.47 18.23
C LEU A 719 -2.05 14.08 17.79
N VAL A 720 -0.82 14.00 17.28
CA VAL A 720 -0.15 12.73 16.93
C VAL A 720 0.07 11.84 18.17
N MET A 721 0.57 12.41 19.26
CA MET A 721 0.82 11.68 20.52
C MET A 721 -0.46 11.09 21.12
N GLU A 722 -1.54 11.85 21.12
CA GLU A 722 -2.85 11.37 21.56
C GLU A 722 -3.44 10.38 20.54
N GLY A 723 -3.23 10.56 19.23
CA GLY A 723 -3.59 9.58 18.20
C GLY A 723 -3.02 8.19 18.48
N MET A 724 -1.73 8.09 18.83
CA MET A 724 -1.10 6.82 19.23
C MET A 724 -1.74 6.17 20.47
N LYS A 725 -2.29 6.95 21.42
CA LYS A 725 -3.05 6.43 22.57
C LYS A 725 -4.45 5.93 22.18
N LEU A 726 -5.05 6.50 21.13
CA LEU A 726 -6.44 6.28 20.71
C LEU A 726 -6.62 5.14 19.69
N GLN A 727 -5.60 4.86 18.87
CA GLN A 727 -5.65 3.87 17.79
C GLN A 727 -5.72 2.41 18.30
N PRO A 728 -6.37 1.50 17.54
CA PRO A 728 -6.40 0.08 17.89
C PRO A 728 -5.01 -0.57 17.84
N CYS A 729 -4.90 -1.78 18.39
CA CYS A 729 -3.71 -2.62 18.21
C CYS A 729 -3.66 -3.19 16.78
N ARG A 730 -2.48 -3.17 16.14
CA ARG A 730 -2.28 -3.44 14.70
C ARG A 730 -3.08 -2.48 13.79
N PRO A 731 -2.91 -1.14 13.93
CA PRO A 731 -3.61 -0.16 13.11
C PRO A 731 -3.02 -0.11 11.69
N GLY A 732 -3.86 0.15 10.68
CA GLY A 732 -3.44 0.62 9.36
C GLY A 732 -3.46 2.15 9.25
N PHE A 733 -3.19 2.69 8.06
CA PHE A 733 -3.12 4.15 7.87
C PHE A 733 -4.46 4.86 8.13
N VAL A 734 -5.57 4.22 7.74
CA VAL A 734 -6.92 4.73 7.97
C VAL A 734 -7.28 4.73 9.47
N ASP A 735 -6.89 3.70 10.22
CA ASP A 735 -6.99 3.67 11.69
C ASP A 735 -6.19 4.82 12.34
N GLY A 736 -4.95 5.05 11.89
CA GLY A 736 -4.09 6.14 12.38
C GLY A 736 -4.69 7.52 12.13
N ARG A 737 -5.18 7.77 10.91
CA ARG A 737 -5.91 9.01 10.55
C ARG A 737 -7.13 9.20 11.46
N ASN A 738 -7.96 8.16 11.58
CA ASN A 738 -9.18 8.21 12.37
C ASN A 738 -8.88 8.47 13.86
N ALA A 739 -7.74 8.00 14.37
CA ALA A 739 -7.27 8.29 15.72
C ALA A 739 -6.82 9.75 15.90
N ILE A 740 -6.16 10.35 14.91
CA ILE A 740 -5.77 11.78 14.92
C ILE A 740 -7.01 12.69 14.80
N LEU A 741 -7.96 12.37 13.92
CA LEU A 741 -9.26 13.05 13.85
C LEU A 741 -10.03 12.93 15.17
N GLN A 742 -10.03 11.74 15.79
CA GLN A 742 -10.67 11.53 17.08
C GLN A 742 -9.97 12.31 18.21
N SER A 743 -8.65 12.48 18.14
CA SER A 743 -7.87 13.34 19.04
C SER A 743 -8.33 14.80 18.93
N ASP A 744 -8.48 15.33 17.71
CA ASP A 744 -8.94 16.70 17.50
C ASP A 744 -10.39 16.92 17.98
N ALA A 745 -11.26 15.94 17.73
CA ALA A 745 -12.64 15.94 18.22
C ALA A 745 -12.74 15.95 19.76
N ILE A 746 -11.79 15.35 20.48
CA ILE A 746 -11.76 15.32 21.95
C ILE A 746 -11.15 16.60 22.53
N HIS A 747 -10.07 17.11 21.93
CA HIS A 747 -9.25 18.17 22.53
C HIS A 747 -9.53 19.58 22.01
N ASN A 748 -10.08 19.71 20.79
CA ASN A 748 -10.37 20.99 20.15
C ASN A 748 -11.82 21.08 19.61
N ASP A 749 -12.74 20.21 20.05
CA ASP A 749 -14.12 20.12 19.54
C ASP A 749 -14.22 19.92 18.01
N GLY A 750 -13.20 19.34 17.37
CA GLY A 750 -13.14 19.11 15.91
C GLY A 750 -12.75 20.34 15.07
N LEU A 751 -12.19 21.38 15.71
CA LEU A 751 -11.82 22.65 15.06
C LEU A 751 -10.92 22.50 13.81
N HIS A 752 -10.11 21.45 13.74
CA HIS A 752 -9.17 21.21 12.63
C HIS A 752 -9.59 20.03 11.74
N GLU A 753 -10.78 19.46 11.93
CA GLU A 753 -11.27 18.30 11.18
C GLU A 753 -11.08 18.49 9.67
N LYS A 754 -11.44 19.66 9.13
CA LYS A 754 -11.23 19.99 7.70
C LYS A 754 -9.77 19.96 7.28
N LEU A 755 -8.88 20.64 8.01
CA LEU A 755 -7.45 20.70 7.71
C LEU A 755 -6.81 19.30 7.74
N ILE A 756 -7.15 18.50 8.74
CA ILE A 756 -6.66 17.12 8.86
C ILE A 756 -7.16 16.29 7.68
N TRP A 757 -8.44 16.39 7.30
CA TRP A 757 -8.96 15.71 6.12
C TRP A 757 -8.27 16.16 4.83
N GLU A 758 -8.07 17.46 4.62
CA GLU A 758 -7.41 18.01 3.42
C GLU A 758 -5.96 17.49 3.29
N VAL A 759 -5.21 17.43 4.39
CA VAL A 759 -3.85 16.86 4.41
C VAL A 759 -3.83 15.36 4.11
N PHE A 760 -4.66 14.57 4.79
CA PHE A 760 -4.65 13.12 4.63
C PHE A 760 -5.17 12.70 3.24
N ALA A 761 -6.22 13.36 2.75
CA ALA A 761 -6.75 13.12 1.41
C ALA A 761 -5.77 13.53 0.31
N ARG A 762 -5.01 14.63 0.48
CA ARG A 762 -3.96 15.05 -0.47
C ARG A 762 -2.93 13.96 -0.77
N ARG A 763 -2.68 13.05 0.18
CA ARG A 763 -1.76 11.91 0.05
C ARG A 763 -2.49 10.56 0.06
N GLY A 764 -3.72 10.51 -0.46
CA GLY A 764 -4.43 9.25 -0.74
C GLY A 764 -5.14 8.59 0.45
N VAL A 765 -5.08 9.15 1.67
CA VAL A 765 -5.80 8.61 2.85
C VAL A 765 -7.12 9.37 3.08
N GLY A 766 -7.88 9.59 2.01
CA GLY A 766 -9.17 10.32 2.00
C GLY A 766 -10.35 9.55 2.57
N MET A 767 -11.54 10.18 2.55
CA MET A 767 -12.75 9.68 3.23
C MET A 767 -13.09 8.22 2.91
N ASN A 768 -12.92 7.82 1.65
CA ASN A 768 -13.26 6.50 1.12
C ASN A 768 -12.06 5.57 0.98
N ALA A 769 -10.86 5.99 1.40
CA ALA A 769 -9.68 5.11 1.38
C ALA A 769 -9.96 3.88 2.24
N ASP A 770 -9.72 2.70 1.68
CA ASP A 770 -9.85 1.42 2.37
C ASP A 770 -8.45 0.88 2.65
N GLN A 771 -8.18 0.50 3.90
CA GLN A 771 -6.90 -0.08 4.32
C GLN A 771 -6.88 -1.61 4.28
N GLY A 772 -7.96 -2.24 3.81
CA GLY A 772 -8.08 -3.69 3.72
C GLY A 772 -7.67 -4.40 5.02
N SER A 773 -6.58 -5.16 4.96
CA SER A 773 -5.91 -5.78 6.07
C SER A 773 -4.69 -4.95 6.49
N SER A 774 -4.67 -4.44 7.73
CA SER A 774 -3.48 -3.77 8.31
C SER A 774 -2.22 -4.65 8.42
N LEU A 775 -2.29 -5.89 7.94
CA LEU A 775 -1.25 -6.90 7.92
C LEU A 775 -0.63 -7.09 6.51
N ASP A 776 -1.28 -6.57 5.47
CA ASP A 776 -0.83 -6.59 4.09
C ASP A 776 -0.81 -5.15 3.55
N ASN A 777 0.34 -4.66 3.09
CA ASN A 777 0.46 -3.34 2.49
C ASN A 777 -0.03 -3.29 1.03
N ARG A 778 -0.49 -4.41 0.45
CA ARG A 778 -0.86 -4.52 -0.97
C ARG A 778 -2.37 -4.43 -1.22
N ASP A 779 -3.22 -4.68 -0.22
CA ASP A 779 -4.68 -4.78 -0.40
C ASP A 779 -5.47 -3.47 -0.19
N GLY A 780 -4.81 -2.41 0.27
CA GLY A 780 -5.38 -1.08 0.41
C GLY A 780 -5.70 -0.37 -0.92
N THR A 781 -6.56 0.66 -0.84
CA THR A 781 -6.94 1.53 -1.97
C THR A 781 -6.99 2.99 -1.51
N GLU A 782 -6.39 3.87 -2.31
CA GLU A 782 -6.34 5.30 -2.00
C GLU A 782 -7.59 6.08 -2.44
N ASP A 783 -7.84 7.19 -1.75
CA ASP A 783 -8.88 8.17 -2.06
C ASP A 783 -8.37 9.58 -1.79
N PHE A 784 -8.73 10.53 -2.65
CA PHE A 784 -8.36 11.94 -2.52
C PHE A 784 -9.53 12.82 -2.07
N SER A 785 -10.67 12.22 -1.72
CA SER A 785 -11.86 12.96 -1.27
C SER A 785 -11.80 13.31 0.23
N ILE A 786 -12.40 14.44 0.59
CA ILE A 786 -12.71 14.80 1.98
C ILE A 786 -14.23 14.71 2.23
N PRO A 787 -14.69 14.57 3.49
CA PRO A 787 -16.11 14.53 3.79
C PRO A 787 -16.90 15.67 3.13
N PRO A 788 -17.92 15.36 2.31
CA PRO A 788 -18.61 16.36 1.50
C PRO A 788 -19.17 17.55 2.28
N LEU A 789 -19.45 17.38 3.58
CA LEU A 789 -19.96 18.40 4.50
C LEU A 789 -18.92 19.48 4.88
N LEU A 790 -17.62 19.21 4.73
CA LEU A 790 -16.52 20.13 5.07
C LEU A 790 -16.15 21.05 3.89
N ILE A 791 -16.63 20.74 2.69
CA ILE A 791 -16.54 21.60 1.51
C ILE A 791 -17.75 22.55 1.53
N GLU A 792 -17.54 23.74 2.09
CA GLU A 792 -18.54 24.80 2.28
C GLU A 792 -18.95 25.46 0.94
N GLU A 793 -19.63 24.72 0.07
CA GLU A 793 -20.04 25.17 -1.26
C GLU A 793 -21.49 24.80 -1.56
N LEU A 794 -22.08 25.45 -2.58
CA LEU A 794 -23.26 24.92 -3.27
C LEU A 794 -22.81 23.77 -4.15
N LYS A 795 -23.43 22.61 -3.98
CA LYS A 795 -23.08 21.40 -4.74
C LYS A 795 -24.24 21.00 -5.63
N ILE A 796 -23.90 20.54 -6.82
CA ILE A 796 -24.81 19.96 -7.79
C ILE A 796 -24.22 18.65 -8.29
N GLU A 797 -25.04 17.60 -8.31
CA GLU A 797 -24.79 16.35 -9.02
C GLU A 797 -25.78 16.25 -10.17
N LYS A 798 -25.36 15.61 -11.27
CA LYS A 798 -26.21 15.36 -12.44
C LYS A 798 -26.11 13.89 -12.79
N GLU A 799 -27.24 13.22 -12.85
CA GLU A 799 -27.34 11.89 -13.46
C GLU A 799 -28.10 11.99 -14.78
N VAL A 800 -27.61 11.32 -15.81
CA VAL A 800 -28.34 11.12 -17.07
C VAL A 800 -28.55 9.63 -17.30
N SER A 801 -29.60 9.28 -18.02
CA SER A 801 -29.77 7.89 -18.46
C SER A 801 -28.58 7.48 -19.32
N LYS A 802 -27.90 6.37 -18.99
CA LYS A 802 -26.68 5.92 -19.69
C LYS A 802 -26.89 5.65 -21.18
N PHE A 803 -28.10 5.23 -21.56
CA PHE A 803 -28.48 4.88 -22.92
C PHE A 803 -29.81 5.54 -23.32
N VAL A 804 -29.95 5.88 -24.61
CA VAL A 804 -31.24 6.26 -25.21
C VAL A 804 -31.42 5.65 -26.59
N GLU A 805 -32.62 5.16 -26.90
CA GLU A 805 -33.02 4.77 -28.25
C GLU A 805 -33.37 6.03 -29.07
N PRO A 806 -32.91 6.18 -30.32
CA PRO A 806 -33.20 7.34 -31.16
C PRO A 806 -34.70 7.66 -31.29
N GLY A 807 -35.10 8.84 -30.78
CA GLY A 807 -36.49 9.31 -30.77
C GLY A 807 -37.22 9.11 -29.45
N GLU A 808 -36.68 8.31 -28.53
CA GLU A 808 -37.27 8.07 -27.21
C GLU A 808 -36.85 9.13 -26.19
N ASN A 809 -37.60 9.19 -25.08
CA ASN A 809 -37.28 10.03 -23.93
C ASN A 809 -36.23 9.35 -23.05
N TYR A 810 -35.36 10.16 -22.46
CA TYR A 810 -34.46 9.76 -21.40
C TYR A 810 -34.55 10.72 -20.21
N ASN A 811 -34.24 10.22 -19.01
CA ASN A 811 -34.32 10.98 -17.77
C ASN A 811 -33.01 11.71 -17.48
N VAL A 812 -33.13 12.89 -16.87
CA VAL A 812 -32.08 13.64 -16.21
C VAL A 812 -32.50 13.89 -14.75
N SER A 813 -31.57 13.70 -13.83
CA SER A 813 -31.66 14.08 -12.41
C SER A 813 -30.64 15.17 -12.14
N LEU A 814 -31.02 16.20 -11.39
CA LEU A 814 -30.12 17.17 -10.78
C LEU A 814 -30.38 17.17 -9.27
N ASP A 815 -29.37 16.88 -8.48
CA ASP A 815 -29.47 16.83 -7.03
C ASP A 815 -28.58 17.94 -6.46
N VAL A 816 -29.19 18.92 -5.79
CA VAL A 816 -28.52 20.14 -5.33
C VAL A 816 -28.60 20.28 -3.82
N VAL A 817 -27.47 20.54 -3.18
CA VAL A 817 -27.37 20.67 -1.72
C VAL A 817 -26.56 21.90 -1.31
N ASN A 818 -27.00 22.57 -0.26
CA ASN A 818 -26.31 23.72 0.32
C ASN A 818 -25.43 23.32 1.53
N HIS A 819 -24.12 23.20 1.32
CA HIS A 819 -23.15 22.96 2.40
C HIS A 819 -22.47 24.25 2.91
N ILE A 820 -22.82 25.42 2.38
CA ILE A 820 -22.40 26.69 2.99
C ILE A 820 -23.15 26.84 4.33
N PRO A 821 -22.49 27.12 5.47
CA PRO A 821 -23.11 27.15 6.80
C PRO A 821 -24.04 28.37 7.07
N LEU A 822 -24.71 28.85 6.02
CA LEU A 822 -25.66 29.97 5.99
C LEU A 822 -26.73 29.70 4.90
N THR A 823 -27.96 30.20 5.11
CA THR A 823 -29.01 30.20 4.08
C THR A 823 -28.56 30.99 2.84
N GLN A 824 -28.65 30.38 1.66
CA GLN A 824 -28.36 31.01 0.36
C GLN A 824 -29.65 31.49 -0.30
N THR A 825 -29.59 32.55 -1.13
CA THR A 825 -30.76 33.09 -1.84
C THR A 825 -30.45 33.39 -3.30
N GLY A 826 -31.49 33.45 -4.15
CA GLY A 826 -31.33 33.65 -5.59
C GLY A 826 -30.71 32.43 -6.29
N ILE A 827 -30.92 31.25 -5.71
CA ILE A 827 -30.24 30.02 -6.14
C ILE A 827 -30.75 29.64 -7.53
N THR A 828 -29.82 29.61 -8.48
CA THR A 828 -30.11 29.39 -9.90
C THR A 828 -29.29 28.22 -10.41
N ILE A 829 -29.96 27.28 -11.09
CA ILE A 829 -29.31 26.19 -11.83
C ILE A 829 -29.46 26.46 -13.32
N VAL A 830 -28.38 26.27 -14.06
CA VAL A 830 -28.28 26.43 -15.52
C VAL A 830 -27.85 25.09 -16.12
N ASP A 831 -28.67 24.53 -17.01
CA ASP A 831 -28.39 23.27 -17.71
C ASP A 831 -28.46 23.50 -19.23
N GLU A 832 -27.35 23.30 -19.94
CA GLU A 832 -27.32 23.45 -21.40
C GLU A 832 -27.67 22.13 -22.08
N LEU A 833 -28.73 22.15 -22.89
CA LEU A 833 -29.25 20.96 -23.54
C LEU A 833 -28.28 20.46 -24.64
N PRO A 834 -27.96 19.16 -24.69
CA PRO A 834 -27.17 18.59 -25.78
C PRO A 834 -27.80 18.89 -27.16
N GLU A 835 -26.98 19.20 -28.16
CA GLU A 835 -27.46 19.45 -29.52
C GLU A 835 -28.25 18.23 -30.05
N GLY A 836 -29.46 18.45 -30.55
CA GLY A 836 -30.35 17.37 -30.99
C GLY A 836 -31.25 16.80 -29.89
N THR A 837 -31.29 17.38 -28.70
CA THR A 837 -32.28 17.05 -27.66
C THR A 837 -33.34 18.14 -27.53
N VAL A 838 -34.50 17.80 -26.96
CA VAL A 838 -35.58 18.75 -26.65
C VAL A 838 -36.16 18.46 -25.27
N TYR A 839 -36.31 19.49 -24.43
CA TYR A 839 -37.01 19.37 -23.16
C TYR A 839 -38.47 18.91 -23.35
N VAL A 840 -38.90 17.94 -22.53
CA VAL A 840 -40.26 17.44 -22.55
C VAL A 840 -41.12 18.31 -21.62
N ASP A 841 -41.87 19.25 -22.20
CA ASP A 841 -42.81 20.13 -21.48
C ASP A 841 -43.67 19.36 -20.46
N GLY A 842 -43.63 19.78 -19.18
CA GLY A 842 -44.42 19.12 -18.13
C GLY A 842 -43.78 17.87 -17.52
N SER A 843 -42.52 17.55 -17.85
CA SER A 843 -41.77 16.44 -17.26
C SER A 843 -41.01 16.80 -15.98
N GLY A 844 -40.76 18.10 -15.75
CA GLY A 844 -40.01 18.60 -14.61
C GLY A 844 -40.77 18.49 -13.28
N THR A 845 -40.07 18.04 -12.24
CA THR A 845 -40.50 18.18 -10.84
C THR A 845 -40.52 19.66 -10.41
N ILE A 846 -39.57 20.45 -10.94
CA ILE A 846 -39.57 21.91 -10.97
C ILE A 846 -39.53 22.32 -12.46
N GLU A 847 -40.39 23.25 -12.88
CA GLU A 847 -40.46 23.69 -14.28
C GLU A 847 -39.41 24.79 -14.56
N PRO A 848 -38.49 24.61 -15.52
CA PRO A 848 -37.47 25.59 -15.88
C PRO A 848 -38.01 26.70 -16.80
N GLU A 849 -37.33 27.85 -16.81
CA GLU A 849 -37.39 28.78 -17.95
C GLU A 849 -36.42 28.32 -19.04
N LEU A 850 -36.95 27.85 -20.18
CA LEU A 850 -36.15 27.50 -21.37
C LEU A 850 -35.81 28.77 -22.16
N ILE A 851 -34.54 29.17 -22.14
CA ILE A 851 -34.01 30.28 -22.94
C ILE A 851 -33.10 29.73 -24.04
N SER A 852 -33.61 29.75 -25.27
CA SER A 852 -32.95 29.17 -26.47
C SER A 852 -32.71 27.66 -26.37
N ASN A 853 -31.60 27.23 -25.75
CA ASN A 853 -31.19 25.84 -25.61
C ASN A 853 -30.71 25.54 -24.17
N THR A 854 -31.04 26.42 -23.22
CA THR A 854 -30.57 26.36 -21.83
C THR A 854 -31.80 26.37 -20.92
N LEU A 855 -31.88 25.41 -20.00
CA LEU A 855 -32.86 25.37 -18.93
C LEU A 855 -32.33 26.18 -17.74
N ILE A 856 -33.16 27.05 -17.19
CA ILE A 856 -32.85 27.83 -15.99
C ILE A 856 -33.87 27.49 -14.92
N PHE A 857 -33.43 26.93 -13.79
CA PHE A 857 -34.26 26.64 -12.62
C PHE A 857 -33.97 27.68 -11.52
N ASP A 858 -35.02 28.37 -11.05
CA ASP A 858 -34.95 29.27 -9.89
C ASP A 858 -35.48 28.52 -8.66
N LEU A 859 -34.60 28.28 -7.68
CA LEU A 859 -34.92 27.58 -6.43
C LEU A 859 -35.25 28.53 -5.28
N GLY A 860 -35.06 29.84 -5.44
CA GLY A 860 -35.34 30.83 -4.41
C GLY A 860 -34.31 30.83 -3.28
N GLU A 861 -34.62 30.17 -2.16
CA GLU A 861 -33.77 30.09 -0.96
C GLU A 861 -33.57 28.63 -0.53
N MET A 862 -32.37 28.30 -0.02
CA MET A 862 -32.08 26.99 0.59
C MET A 862 -31.40 27.19 1.95
N GLU A 863 -31.90 26.51 2.98
CA GLU A 863 -31.26 26.44 4.29
C GLU A 863 -29.96 25.60 4.25
N TYR A 864 -29.16 25.65 5.31
CA TYR A 864 -27.96 24.80 5.42
C TYR A 864 -28.37 23.33 5.56
N LEU A 865 -27.74 22.45 4.78
CA LEU A 865 -28.10 21.03 4.61
C LEU A 865 -29.48 20.78 3.97
N GLU A 866 -30.07 21.79 3.31
CA GLU A 866 -31.23 21.56 2.46
C GLU A 866 -30.79 20.97 1.12
N GLU A 867 -31.50 19.91 0.70
CA GLU A 867 -31.26 19.15 -0.53
C GLU A 867 -32.52 19.21 -1.40
N ILE A 868 -32.37 19.57 -2.68
CA ILE A 868 -33.45 19.68 -3.66
C ILE A 868 -33.12 18.82 -4.88
N LYS A 869 -33.99 17.84 -5.12
CA LYS A 869 -33.94 16.96 -6.28
C LYS A 869 -34.84 17.47 -7.42
N ILE A 870 -34.26 17.60 -8.62
CA ILE A 870 -34.94 18.00 -9.85
C ILE A 870 -34.83 16.86 -10.87
N GLU A 871 -35.92 16.14 -11.09
CA GLU A 871 -36.05 15.17 -12.19
C GLU A 871 -36.81 15.78 -13.37
N TYR A 872 -36.33 15.54 -14.61
CA TYR A 872 -37.02 15.89 -15.86
C TYR A 872 -36.64 14.94 -17.02
N GLN A 873 -37.29 15.11 -18.17
CA GLN A 873 -37.02 14.30 -19.38
C GLN A 873 -36.58 15.14 -20.57
N LEU A 874 -35.64 14.56 -21.34
CA LEU A 874 -35.22 15.03 -22.65
C LEU A 874 -35.67 14.02 -23.72
N ASN A 875 -36.21 14.51 -24.83
CA ASN A 875 -36.47 13.70 -26.01
C ASN A 875 -35.26 13.75 -26.95
N SER A 876 -34.78 12.59 -27.36
CA SER A 876 -33.69 12.46 -28.33
C SER A 876 -34.18 12.66 -29.78
N ASN A 877 -33.35 13.24 -30.65
CA ASN A 877 -33.68 13.34 -32.08
C ASN A 877 -33.61 11.96 -32.76
N PRO A 878 -34.69 11.47 -33.40
CA PRO A 878 -34.70 10.17 -34.09
C PRO A 878 -33.79 10.10 -35.33
N ASP A 879 -33.33 11.24 -35.87
CA ASP A 879 -32.38 11.29 -36.98
C ASP A 879 -30.91 11.17 -36.52
N ILE A 880 -30.63 11.18 -35.20
CA ILE A 880 -29.30 10.96 -34.62
C ILE A 880 -29.26 9.56 -34.02
N THR A 881 -28.41 8.68 -34.55
CA THR A 881 -28.24 7.28 -34.15
C THR A 881 -26.77 6.91 -34.22
N SER A 882 -26.28 6.10 -33.28
CA SER A 882 -24.97 5.43 -33.49
C SER A 882 -25.08 4.42 -34.64
N THR A 883 -23.96 4.10 -35.27
CA THR A 883 -23.91 3.13 -36.37
C THR A 883 -22.98 1.98 -36.04
N THR A 884 -23.53 0.79 -35.83
CA THR A 884 -22.75 -0.46 -35.75
C THR A 884 -22.00 -0.68 -37.07
N LEU A 885 -20.68 -0.83 -36.98
CA LEU A 885 -19.78 -1.08 -38.11
C LEU A 885 -19.37 -2.55 -38.19
N TYR A 886 -19.21 -3.19 -37.03
CA TYR A 886 -18.98 -4.62 -36.85
C TYR A 886 -19.52 -5.03 -35.47
N LEU A 887 -20.03 -6.25 -35.36
CA LEU A 887 -20.48 -6.85 -34.10
C LEU A 887 -20.17 -8.34 -34.12
N ASP A 888 -19.58 -8.85 -33.04
CA ASP A 888 -19.48 -10.28 -32.73
C ASP A 888 -20.21 -10.53 -31.40
N ASP A 889 -21.38 -11.17 -31.49
CA ASP A 889 -22.20 -11.60 -30.35
C ASP A 889 -21.71 -12.92 -29.72
N VAL A 890 -20.54 -13.41 -30.16
CA VAL A 890 -19.92 -14.66 -29.74
C VAL A 890 -20.78 -15.91 -29.97
N GLU A 891 -21.97 -15.81 -30.60
CA GLU A 891 -22.87 -16.95 -30.84
C GLU A 891 -22.43 -17.81 -32.03
N SER A 892 -21.84 -17.20 -33.05
CA SER A 892 -21.46 -17.88 -34.30
C SER A 892 -20.51 -19.07 -34.06
N SER A 893 -20.90 -20.27 -34.49
CA SER A 893 -20.03 -21.46 -34.45
C SER A 893 -18.86 -21.41 -35.45
N ASN A 894 -18.82 -20.40 -36.32
CA ASN A 894 -17.75 -20.12 -37.25
C ASN A 894 -17.22 -18.71 -36.97
N THR A 895 -16.30 -18.63 -36.01
CA THR A 895 -15.60 -17.39 -35.62
C THR A 895 -14.31 -17.23 -36.42
N GLU A 896 -13.95 -15.99 -36.76
CA GLU A 896 -12.65 -15.64 -37.36
C GLU A 896 -11.60 -15.22 -36.31
N TRP A 897 -11.97 -15.20 -35.04
CA TRP A 897 -11.05 -14.99 -33.92
C TRP A 897 -10.07 -16.16 -33.78
N SER A 898 -8.83 -15.86 -33.41
CA SER A 898 -7.77 -16.86 -33.24
C SER A 898 -7.12 -16.75 -31.87
N THR A 899 -6.82 -17.89 -31.25
CA THR A 899 -6.10 -17.95 -29.99
C THR A 899 -4.62 -18.21 -30.21
N GLU A 900 -3.77 -17.45 -29.52
CA GLU A 900 -2.33 -17.61 -29.48
C GLU A 900 -1.88 -17.84 -28.03
N SER A 901 -0.74 -18.50 -27.85
CA SER A 901 -0.19 -18.85 -26.54
C SER A 901 1.30 -18.59 -26.56
N ARG A 902 1.79 -17.95 -25.51
CA ARG A 902 3.21 -17.71 -25.26
C ARG A 902 3.72 -18.60 -24.12
N GLU A 903 2.99 -18.62 -23.01
CA GLU A 903 3.29 -19.37 -21.78
C GLU A 903 2.09 -20.25 -21.37
N GLY A 904 2.30 -21.40 -20.74
CA GLY A 904 1.23 -22.25 -20.18
C GLY A 904 0.37 -23.05 -21.18
N SER A 905 -0.59 -23.82 -20.66
CA SER A 905 -1.46 -24.79 -21.35
C SER A 905 -2.96 -24.44 -21.34
N THR A 906 -3.42 -23.64 -20.37
CA THR A 906 -4.75 -23.00 -20.34
C THR A 906 -4.97 -22.09 -21.56
N ARG A 907 -6.17 -22.05 -22.13
CA ARG A 907 -6.47 -21.33 -23.39
C ARG A 907 -7.79 -20.59 -23.30
N TRP A 908 -7.86 -19.43 -23.96
CA TRP A 908 -9.13 -18.80 -24.33
C TRP A 908 -10.03 -19.81 -25.04
N THR A 909 -11.26 -19.94 -24.54
CA THR A 909 -12.26 -20.90 -25.02
C THR A 909 -13.64 -20.25 -25.05
N ARG A 910 -14.60 -20.88 -25.73
CA ARG A 910 -16.00 -20.46 -25.68
C ARG A 910 -16.78 -21.33 -24.71
N VAL A 911 -17.49 -20.68 -23.79
CA VAL A 911 -18.28 -21.31 -22.73
C VAL A 911 -19.75 -20.92 -22.83
N THR A 912 -20.62 -21.73 -22.22
CA THR A 912 -22.10 -21.54 -22.26
C THR A 912 -22.76 -21.58 -20.88
N ASN A 913 -21.96 -21.57 -19.80
CA ASN A 913 -22.43 -21.39 -18.42
C ASN A 913 -22.78 -19.93 -18.11
N GLN A 914 -22.06 -18.99 -18.74
CA GLN A 914 -22.10 -17.55 -18.49
C GLN A 914 -22.04 -16.81 -19.82
N ALA A 915 -22.95 -15.86 -20.05
CA ALA A 915 -22.97 -14.94 -21.19
C ALA A 915 -23.82 -13.71 -20.80
N LEU A 916 -23.58 -12.56 -21.43
CA LEU A 916 -24.39 -11.36 -21.26
C LEU A 916 -25.68 -11.48 -22.10
N SER A 917 -25.49 -11.86 -23.36
CA SER A 917 -26.53 -12.11 -24.35
C SER A 917 -26.51 -13.58 -24.79
N GLY A 918 -27.49 -14.00 -25.58
CA GLY A 918 -27.38 -15.27 -26.31
C GLY A 918 -27.20 -16.50 -25.42
N THR A 919 -26.14 -17.26 -25.67
CA THR A 919 -25.81 -18.54 -25.03
C THR A 919 -24.30 -18.80 -24.86
N SER A 920 -23.42 -17.95 -25.39
CA SER A 920 -21.97 -18.14 -25.46
C SER A 920 -21.21 -16.89 -25.04
N SER A 921 -20.07 -17.05 -24.38
CA SER A 921 -19.07 -15.99 -24.23
C SER A 921 -17.65 -16.55 -24.43
N TRP A 922 -16.67 -15.67 -24.63
CA TRP A 922 -15.26 -16.02 -24.49
C TRP A 922 -14.89 -16.06 -23.01
N TYR A 923 -14.05 -17.01 -22.64
CA TYR A 923 -13.56 -17.21 -21.28
C TYR A 923 -12.12 -17.70 -21.29
N ILE A 924 -11.35 -17.24 -20.31
CA ILE A 924 -10.10 -17.87 -19.88
C ILE A 924 -10.11 -18.02 -18.36
N GLU A 925 -9.66 -19.17 -17.89
CA GLU A 925 -9.58 -19.55 -16.49
C GLU A 925 -8.27 -19.03 -15.88
N GLU A 926 -8.32 -18.56 -14.62
CA GLU A 926 -7.15 -18.30 -13.79
C GLU A 926 -6.78 -19.59 -13.02
N THR A 927 -5.50 -19.99 -13.00
CA THR A 927 -5.08 -21.27 -12.40
C THR A 927 -3.88 -21.12 -11.46
N ASP A 928 -3.73 -22.08 -10.54
CA ASP A 928 -2.69 -22.17 -9.49
C ASP A 928 -1.67 -23.29 -9.77
N ASP A 929 -1.52 -23.68 -11.05
CA ASP A 929 -0.70 -24.84 -11.47
C ASP A 929 0.31 -24.58 -12.59
N GLU A 930 0.24 -23.44 -13.28
CA GLU A 930 1.21 -23.01 -14.30
C GLU A 930 1.16 -21.50 -14.55
N GLU A 931 2.30 -20.88 -14.84
CA GLU A 931 2.35 -19.52 -15.43
C GLU A 931 1.67 -19.52 -16.81
N ILE A 932 0.87 -18.49 -17.10
CA ILE A 932 0.13 -18.36 -18.37
C ILE A 932 0.32 -16.99 -19.03
N ASP A 933 0.42 -16.99 -20.36
CA ASP A 933 0.38 -15.79 -21.21
C ASP A 933 -0.37 -16.15 -22.49
N GLN A 934 -1.62 -15.68 -22.56
CA GLN A 934 -2.66 -16.21 -23.44
C GLN A 934 -3.42 -15.10 -24.14
N ILE A 935 -3.59 -15.27 -25.45
CA ILE A 935 -3.99 -14.20 -26.35
C ILE A 935 -5.23 -14.62 -27.15
N LEU A 936 -6.24 -13.76 -27.21
CA LEU A 936 -7.40 -13.86 -28.08
C LEU A 936 -7.36 -12.71 -29.11
N VAL A 937 -7.12 -13.03 -30.38
CA VAL A 937 -6.93 -12.06 -31.48
C VAL A 937 -8.17 -11.95 -32.36
N SER A 938 -8.58 -10.72 -32.67
CA SER A 938 -9.72 -10.41 -33.53
C SER A 938 -9.46 -10.68 -35.03
N PRO A 939 -10.53 -10.81 -35.84
CA PRO A 939 -10.42 -10.58 -37.28
C PRO A 939 -9.97 -9.14 -37.60
N SER A 940 -9.69 -8.88 -38.88
CA SER A 940 -9.35 -7.53 -39.36
C SER A 940 -10.58 -6.62 -39.34
N LEU A 941 -10.59 -5.63 -38.46
CA LEU A 941 -11.66 -4.64 -38.30
C LEU A 941 -11.32 -3.38 -39.09
N PHE A 942 -12.25 -2.87 -39.92
CA PHE A 942 -12.03 -1.63 -40.67
C PHE A 942 -12.63 -0.43 -39.92
N VAL A 943 -11.76 0.43 -39.41
CA VAL A 943 -12.16 1.60 -38.60
C VAL A 943 -12.64 2.72 -39.53
N THR A 944 -13.89 3.12 -39.37
CA THR A 944 -14.53 4.19 -40.16
C THR A 944 -15.49 4.97 -39.27
N GLY A 945 -15.95 6.14 -39.71
CA GLY A 945 -16.89 6.97 -38.95
C GLY A 945 -16.31 8.31 -38.51
N ILE A 946 -17.10 9.06 -37.76
CA ILE A 946 -16.72 10.34 -37.16
C ILE A 946 -16.14 10.12 -35.75
N ASN A 947 -16.69 9.19 -34.97
CA ASN A 947 -16.23 8.82 -33.63
C ASN A 947 -16.18 7.27 -33.53
N PRO A 948 -15.23 6.61 -34.21
CA PRO A 948 -15.09 5.16 -34.10
C PRO A 948 -14.69 4.75 -32.69
N VAL A 949 -15.43 3.82 -32.11
CA VAL A 949 -15.21 3.27 -30.77
C VAL A 949 -15.32 1.74 -30.82
N LEU A 950 -14.42 1.04 -30.13
CA LEU A 950 -14.62 -0.37 -29.80
C LEU A 950 -15.31 -0.47 -28.43
N ARG A 951 -16.46 -1.12 -28.37
CA ARG A 951 -17.07 -1.57 -27.13
C ARG A 951 -16.88 -3.08 -26.99
N PHE A 952 -16.60 -3.55 -25.79
CA PHE A 952 -16.78 -4.96 -25.42
C PHE A 952 -17.37 -5.04 -24.02
N TRP A 953 -18.16 -6.08 -23.79
CA TRP A 953 -18.64 -6.40 -22.44
C TRP A 953 -17.74 -7.46 -21.83
N HIS A 954 -17.45 -7.30 -20.54
CA HIS A 954 -16.64 -8.26 -19.79
C HIS A 954 -17.07 -8.33 -18.33
N ARG A 955 -16.66 -9.42 -17.69
CA ARG A 955 -16.63 -9.57 -16.24
C ARG A 955 -15.40 -10.39 -15.88
N TYR A 956 -14.82 -10.14 -14.72
CA TYR A 956 -13.62 -10.84 -14.27
C TYR A 956 -13.61 -11.02 -12.75
N GLU A 957 -12.96 -12.10 -12.33
CA GLU A 957 -12.68 -12.49 -10.94
C GLU A 957 -11.23 -12.99 -10.93
N ILE A 958 -10.28 -12.10 -10.64
CA ILE A 958 -8.84 -12.27 -10.81
C ILE A 958 -8.14 -11.78 -9.53
N VAL A 959 -7.01 -12.37 -9.15
CA VAL A 959 -6.20 -11.87 -8.02
C VAL A 959 -5.68 -10.46 -8.33
N ALA A 960 -6.07 -9.49 -7.50
CA ALA A 960 -5.75 -8.08 -7.67
C ALA A 960 -4.23 -7.84 -7.70
N GLY A 961 -3.74 -7.09 -8.69
CA GLY A 961 -2.33 -6.76 -8.90
C GLY A 961 -1.49 -7.93 -9.44
N ALA A 962 -1.57 -9.12 -8.84
CA ALA A 962 -0.74 -10.28 -9.19
C ALA A 962 -1.05 -10.87 -10.58
N ASN A 963 -2.33 -10.93 -10.95
CA ASN A 963 -2.80 -11.50 -12.20
C ASN A 963 -3.65 -10.48 -12.97
N GLY A 964 -3.79 -10.61 -14.28
CA GLY A 964 -4.64 -9.67 -15.02
C GLY A 964 -4.61 -9.79 -16.54
N GLY A 965 -5.35 -8.91 -17.18
CA GLY A 965 -5.39 -8.84 -18.63
C GLY A 965 -5.65 -7.46 -19.21
N PHE A 966 -5.08 -7.22 -20.38
CA PHE A 966 -5.09 -5.93 -21.05
C PHE A 966 -5.39 -6.09 -22.55
N VAL A 967 -5.55 -4.96 -23.23
CA VAL A 967 -5.93 -4.90 -24.65
C VAL A 967 -4.78 -4.31 -25.46
N GLU A 968 -4.53 -4.87 -26.64
CA GLU A 968 -3.55 -4.34 -27.58
C GLU A 968 -4.15 -4.22 -28.98
N ILE A 969 -3.72 -3.22 -29.75
CA ILE A 969 -4.20 -2.89 -31.09
C ILE A 969 -3.03 -2.96 -32.08
N SER A 970 -3.28 -3.40 -33.31
CA SER A 970 -2.26 -3.49 -34.36
C SER A 970 -2.84 -3.19 -35.73
N VAL A 971 -2.13 -2.38 -36.54
CA VAL A 971 -2.53 -2.04 -37.93
C VAL A 971 -2.06 -3.06 -38.98
N ASP A 972 -1.11 -3.93 -38.63
CA ASP A 972 -0.48 -4.89 -39.55
C ASP A 972 -0.51 -6.35 -39.05
N GLY A 973 -0.78 -6.56 -37.75
CA GLY A 973 -0.78 -7.85 -37.06
C GLY A 973 0.58 -8.26 -36.49
N SER A 974 1.64 -7.47 -36.69
CA SER A 974 3.01 -7.72 -36.21
C SER A 974 3.41 -6.79 -35.06
N ASP A 975 3.22 -5.49 -35.25
CA ASP A 975 3.56 -4.47 -34.26
C ASP A 975 2.29 -4.14 -33.46
N TRP A 976 2.36 -4.30 -32.13
CA TRP A 976 1.22 -4.18 -31.23
C TRP A 976 1.43 -3.02 -30.25
N GLU A 977 0.48 -2.09 -30.27
CA GLU A 977 0.36 -0.95 -29.37
C GLU A 977 -0.55 -1.35 -28.22
N LYS A 978 -0.18 -0.99 -26.99
CA LYS A 978 -1.04 -1.24 -25.82
C LYS A 978 -2.12 -0.18 -25.78
N VAL A 979 -3.31 -0.60 -25.38
CA VAL A 979 -4.33 0.33 -24.87
C VAL A 979 -3.83 0.82 -23.50
N ASP A 980 -3.88 2.13 -23.30
CA ASP A 980 -3.64 2.82 -22.03
C ASP A 980 -4.83 3.77 -21.75
N GLU A 981 -4.75 4.55 -20.68
CA GLU A 981 -5.79 5.51 -20.26
C GLU A 981 -6.19 6.49 -21.37
N HIS A 982 -5.31 6.84 -22.32
CA HIS A 982 -5.67 7.75 -23.41
C HIS A 982 -6.74 7.16 -24.34
N PHE A 983 -6.76 5.84 -24.49
CA PHE A 983 -7.73 5.14 -25.33
C PHE A 983 -9.06 4.88 -24.60
N ILE A 984 -9.09 4.77 -23.27
CA ILE A 984 -10.29 4.28 -22.57
C ILE A 984 -11.24 5.46 -22.28
N ILE A 985 -12.46 5.38 -22.81
CA ILE A 985 -13.53 6.36 -22.60
C ILE A 985 -14.33 6.03 -21.32
N ARG A 986 -14.37 4.75 -20.93
CA ARG A 986 -15.19 4.26 -19.82
C ARG A 986 -14.72 2.89 -19.33
N ASN A 987 -14.75 2.72 -18.01
CA ASN A 987 -14.26 1.55 -17.27
C ASN A 987 -12.76 1.31 -17.57
N GLU A 988 -11.94 2.22 -17.07
CA GLU A 988 -10.47 2.18 -17.13
C GLU A 988 -9.89 0.96 -16.41
N TYR A 989 -8.58 0.75 -16.57
CA TYR A 989 -7.88 -0.29 -15.83
C TYR A 989 -7.85 0.05 -14.33
N PRO A 990 -8.25 -0.86 -13.43
CA PRO A 990 -8.31 -0.61 -12.00
C PRO A 990 -6.94 -0.48 -11.29
N GLY A 991 -5.84 -0.80 -11.95
CA GLY A 991 -4.48 -0.64 -11.39
C GLY A 991 -3.38 -1.29 -12.22
N GLU A 992 -2.14 -1.19 -11.71
CA GLU A 992 -0.95 -1.83 -12.28
C GLU A 992 -0.94 -3.35 -12.03
N LEU A 993 -0.41 -4.10 -13.01
CA LEU A 993 -0.14 -5.53 -12.92
C LEU A 993 1.31 -5.80 -12.53
N ALA A 994 1.54 -6.82 -11.71
CA ALA A 994 2.85 -7.19 -11.22
C ALA A 994 3.85 -7.48 -12.36
N PHE A 995 5.11 -7.12 -12.14
CA PHE A 995 6.17 -7.38 -13.12
C PHE A 995 6.37 -8.88 -13.37
N SER A 996 6.08 -9.75 -12.39
CA SER A 996 6.10 -11.21 -12.53
C SER A 996 5.17 -11.71 -13.65
N THR A 997 3.96 -11.18 -13.74
CA THR A 997 2.89 -11.65 -14.64
C THR A 997 3.24 -11.56 -16.13
N PHE A 998 3.99 -10.54 -16.53
CA PHE A 998 4.23 -10.23 -17.94
C PHE A 998 5.65 -9.78 -18.29
N ALA A 999 6.54 -9.59 -17.32
CA ALA A 999 7.87 -8.98 -17.47
C ALA A 999 7.84 -7.58 -18.14
N ILE A 1000 6.76 -6.83 -17.90
CA ILE A 1000 6.51 -5.48 -18.41
C ILE A 1000 6.31 -4.55 -17.21
N PRO A 1001 7.11 -3.48 -17.04
CA PRO A 1001 6.91 -2.51 -15.96
C PRO A 1001 5.79 -1.50 -16.31
N ALA A 1002 5.16 -0.90 -15.30
CA ALA A 1002 4.12 0.13 -15.45
C ALA A 1002 2.97 -0.33 -16.38
N LEU A 1003 2.50 -1.56 -16.18
CA LEU A 1003 1.46 -2.17 -17.01
C LEU A 1003 0.10 -2.14 -16.30
N ASN A 1004 -0.71 -1.13 -16.59
CA ASN A 1004 -2.11 -1.13 -16.15
C ASN A 1004 -2.93 -2.21 -16.88
N GLY A 1005 -3.86 -2.84 -16.16
CA GLY A 1005 -4.70 -3.91 -16.72
C GLY A 1005 -5.94 -4.22 -15.87
N PHE A 1006 -6.86 -5.01 -16.43
CA PHE A 1006 -8.01 -5.53 -15.70
C PHE A 1006 -7.56 -6.62 -14.72
N SER A 1007 -7.72 -6.34 -13.44
CA SER A 1007 -7.35 -7.19 -12.31
C SER A 1007 -8.33 -6.95 -11.15
N GLY A 1008 -8.42 -7.87 -10.19
CA GLY A 1008 -9.41 -7.82 -9.11
C GLY A 1008 -10.77 -8.41 -9.50
N SER A 1009 -11.86 -7.90 -8.90
CA SER A 1009 -13.22 -8.44 -9.07
C SER A 1009 -14.21 -7.43 -9.64
N THR A 1010 -15.19 -7.94 -10.38
CA THR A 1010 -16.36 -7.18 -10.89
C THR A 1010 -17.65 -7.50 -10.13
N ASP A 1011 -17.59 -8.16 -8.96
CA ASP A 1011 -18.76 -8.66 -8.22
C ASP A 1011 -19.69 -9.56 -9.08
N ARG A 1012 -19.12 -10.28 -10.06
CA ARG A 1012 -19.84 -11.07 -11.07
C ARG A 1012 -20.79 -10.25 -11.96
N LYS A 1013 -20.65 -8.92 -11.99
CA LYS A 1013 -21.45 -8.01 -12.83
C LYS A 1013 -20.76 -7.83 -14.18
N TRP A 1014 -21.54 -7.88 -15.26
CA TRP A 1014 -21.04 -7.48 -16.58
C TRP A 1014 -20.90 -5.96 -16.65
N ILE A 1015 -19.72 -5.51 -17.08
CA ILE A 1015 -19.37 -4.11 -17.34
C ILE A 1015 -18.96 -3.93 -18.81
N ASP A 1016 -19.10 -2.72 -19.32
CA ASP A 1016 -18.90 -2.35 -20.72
C ASP A 1016 -17.76 -1.34 -20.89
N THR A 1017 -16.65 -1.78 -21.47
CA THR A 1017 -15.47 -0.92 -21.73
C THR A 1017 -15.53 -0.33 -23.13
N TYR A 1018 -15.20 0.96 -23.25
CA TYR A 1018 -15.25 1.73 -24.49
C TYR A 1018 -13.85 2.25 -24.81
N LEU A 1019 -13.34 1.94 -26.00
CA LEU A 1019 -12.03 2.39 -26.48
C LEU A 1019 -12.18 3.35 -27.66
N ASP A 1020 -11.64 4.56 -27.55
CA ASP A 1020 -11.53 5.49 -28.66
C ASP A 1020 -10.57 4.93 -29.73
N LEU A 1021 -11.01 4.88 -30.99
CA LEU A 1021 -10.21 4.45 -32.14
C LEU A 1021 -9.96 5.59 -33.13
N ASN A 1022 -10.02 6.84 -32.67
CA ASN A 1022 -9.85 8.04 -33.47
C ASN A 1022 -8.53 8.07 -34.26
N ASP A 1023 -7.43 7.60 -33.67
CA ASP A 1023 -6.12 7.57 -34.35
C ASP A 1023 -6.03 6.48 -35.44
N TYR A 1024 -6.89 5.46 -35.36
CA TYR A 1024 -6.98 4.39 -36.35
C TYR A 1024 -7.99 4.64 -37.47
N ARG A 1025 -8.63 5.83 -37.55
CA ARG A 1025 -9.61 6.17 -38.59
C ARG A 1025 -9.10 5.86 -40.01
N SER A 1026 -9.94 5.18 -40.80
CA SER A 1026 -9.66 4.71 -42.17
C SER A 1026 -8.56 3.64 -42.29
N GLN A 1027 -8.16 3.01 -41.18
CA GLN A 1027 -7.19 1.92 -41.16
C GLN A 1027 -7.90 0.56 -40.95
N ASN A 1028 -7.22 -0.53 -41.28
CA ASN A 1028 -7.61 -1.86 -40.78
C ASN A 1028 -6.80 -2.11 -39.51
N ILE A 1029 -7.46 -2.53 -38.44
CA ILE A 1029 -6.82 -2.94 -37.20
C ILE A 1029 -7.13 -4.40 -36.88
N ARG A 1030 -6.34 -4.98 -36.00
CA ARG A 1030 -6.71 -6.10 -35.15
C ARG A 1030 -6.62 -5.64 -33.71
N VAL A 1031 -7.48 -6.21 -32.88
CA VAL A 1031 -7.47 -6.06 -31.43
C VAL A 1031 -7.12 -7.41 -30.84
N ARG A 1032 -6.39 -7.46 -29.74
CA ARG A 1032 -6.23 -8.67 -28.96
C ARG A 1032 -6.43 -8.43 -27.48
N PHE A 1033 -7.06 -9.39 -26.83
CA PHE A 1033 -7.14 -9.48 -25.37
C PHE A 1033 -6.02 -10.42 -24.93
N ARG A 1034 -5.16 -9.95 -24.03
CA ARG A 1034 -4.04 -10.72 -23.48
C ARG A 1034 -4.26 -10.89 -21.99
N PHE A 1035 -4.27 -12.13 -21.52
CA PHE A 1035 -4.44 -12.50 -20.12
C PHE A 1035 -3.20 -13.24 -19.65
N GLY A 1036 -2.79 -12.95 -18.42
CA GLY A 1036 -1.61 -13.53 -17.81
C GLY A 1036 -1.81 -13.73 -16.32
N ASN A 1037 -1.15 -14.76 -15.81
CA ASN A 1037 -1.15 -15.13 -14.41
C ASN A 1037 0.18 -15.81 -14.08
N GLU A 1038 0.65 -15.63 -12.85
CA GLU A 1038 1.97 -16.08 -12.39
C GLU A 1038 2.00 -17.52 -11.85
N GLY A 1039 0.90 -18.27 -11.98
CA GLY A 1039 0.83 -19.69 -11.68
C GLY A 1039 0.79 -20.09 -10.20
N GLU A 1040 0.88 -19.15 -9.26
CA GLU A 1040 0.85 -19.44 -7.81
C GLU A 1040 -0.44 -18.98 -7.11
N LEU A 1041 -1.11 -17.93 -7.63
CA LEU A 1041 -2.30 -17.32 -7.01
C LEU A 1041 -3.55 -17.44 -7.90
N VAL A 1042 -4.71 -17.71 -7.27
CA VAL A 1042 -6.03 -17.76 -7.91
C VAL A 1042 -7.11 -17.13 -7.02
N SER A 1043 -8.06 -16.41 -7.62
CA SER A 1043 -9.11 -15.68 -6.94
C SER A 1043 -10.06 -16.61 -6.17
N GLU A 1044 -10.37 -16.29 -4.91
CA GLU A 1044 -11.36 -17.05 -4.11
C GLU A 1044 -12.79 -16.88 -4.69
N GLY A 1045 -13.30 -17.86 -5.43
CA GLY A 1045 -14.64 -17.76 -6.01
C GLY A 1045 -15.17 -18.97 -6.78
N ASP A 1046 -16.32 -18.77 -7.43
CA ASP A 1046 -16.82 -19.65 -8.49
C ASP A 1046 -16.49 -18.98 -9.84
N ASP A 1047 -15.99 -19.74 -10.82
CA ASP A 1047 -15.58 -19.28 -12.16
C ASP A 1047 -14.46 -18.19 -12.17
N PRO A 1048 -13.26 -18.41 -11.56
CA PRO A 1048 -12.15 -17.45 -11.57
C PRO A 1048 -11.52 -17.29 -12.97
N GLY A 1049 -11.17 -16.06 -13.34
CA GLY A 1049 -10.67 -15.68 -14.66
C GLY A 1049 -11.47 -14.57 -15.35
N TRP A 1050 -11.38 -14.47 -16.68
CA TRP A 1050 -11.90 -13.35 -17.47
C TRP A 1050 -12.88 -13.80 -18.56
N PHE A 1051 -14.08 -13.21 -18.58
CA PHE A 1051 -15.13 -13.42 -19.57
C PHE A 1051 -15.29 -12.19 -20.49
N ILE A 1052 -15.51 -12.41 -21.79
CA ILE A 1052 -15.73 -11.34 -22.79
C ILE A 1052 -16.89 -11.72 -23.73
N ASP A 1053 -17.75 -10.75 -24.02
CA ASP A 1053 -18.97 -10.88 -24.83
C ASP A 1053 -19.30 -9.57 -25.58
N GLU A 1054 -20.23 -9.62 -26.54
CA GLU A 1054 -20.82 -8.46 -27.25
C GLU A 1054 -19.79 -7.41 -27.73
N ILE A 1055 -18.86 -7.86 -28.58
CA ILE A 1055 -17.73 -7.06 -29.08
C ILE A 1055 -18.19 -6.27 -30.32
N GLU A 1056 -18.37 -4.96 -30.15
CA GLU A 1056 -18.91 -4.05 -31.18
C GLU A 1056 -17.89 -2.98 -31.57
N LEU A 1057 -17.69 -2.78 -32.88
CA LEU A 1057 -17.10 -1.55 -33.42
C LEU A 1057 -18.25 -0.65 -33.89
N LEU A 1058 -18.35 0.56 -33.35
CA LEU A 1058 -19.42 1.51 -33.65
C LEU A 1058 -18.89 2.89 -34.00
N ASP A 1059 -19.58 3.60 -34.90
CA ASP A 1059 -19.48 5.06 -35.04
C ASP A 1059 -20.45 5.68 -34.02
N MET A 1060 -19.90 6.13 -32.89
CA MET A 1060 -20.68 6.48 -31.71
C MET A 1060 -21.19 7.92 -31.75
N ASN A 1061 -22.50 8.09 -31.52
CA ASN A 1061 -23.10 9.38 -31.21
C ASN A 1061 -23.53 9.39 -29.74
N THR A 1062 -23.33 10.52 -29.08
CA THR A 1062 -23.66 10.72 -27.66
C THR A 1062 -24.37 12.06 -27.47
N TYR A 1063 -25.12 12.17 -26.38
CA TYR A 1063 -25.55 13.45 -25.83
C TYR A 1063 -24.75 13.74 -24.56
N SER A 1064 -24.00 14.84 -24.56
CA SER A 1064 -23.14 15.23 -23.45
C SER A 1064 -23.60 16.59 -22.89
N SER A 1065 -23.73 16.71 -21.57
CA SER A 1065 -24.11 17.97 -20.91
C SER A 1065 -23.70 18.00 -19.45
N SER A 1066 -23.40 19.18 -18.93
CA SER A 1066 -23.25 19.47 -17.50
C SER A 1066 -24.39 20.38 -17.02
N ALA A 1067 -24.48 20.60 -15.71
CA ALA A 1067 -25.33 21.62 -15.10
C ALA A 1067 -24.50 22.44 -14.11
N CYS A 1068 -24.84 23.72 -13.92
CA CYS A 1068 -24.12 24.61 -13.01
C CYS A 1068 -25.08 25.27 -12.01
N VAL A 1069 -24.70 25.33 -10.73
CA VAL A 1069 -25.43 26.04 -9.65
C VAL A 1069 -24.68 27.29 -9.20
N SER A 1070 -25.43 28.33 -8.82
CA SER A 1070 -24.91 29.58 -8.23
C SER A 1070 -25.96 30.24 -7.33
N SER A 1071 -25.58 31.26 -6.54
CA SER A 1071 -26.49 32.10 -5.74
C SER A 1071 -26.11 33.59 -5.77
N ASP A 1072 -26.94 34.44 -5.18
CA ASP A 1072 -26.64 35.88 -5.00
C ASP A 1072 -25.40 36.11 -4.09
N GLN A 1073 -25.11 35.16 -3.19
CA GLN A 1073 -24.03 35.25 -2.20
C GLN A 1073 -22.74 34.56 -2.66
N ASP A 1074 -22.84 33.40 -3.32
CA ASP A 1074 -21.74 32.77 -4.07
C ASP A 1074 -22.08 32.77 -5.58
N PRO A 1075 -21.67 33.82 -6.31
CA PRO A 1075 -21.94 33.94 -7.74
C PRO A 1075 -20.97 33.12 -8.61
N VAL A 1076 -20.10 32.29 -8.01
CA VAL A 1076 -19.18 31.43 -8.75
C VAL A 1076 -19.90 30.13 -9.10
N GLU A 1077 -20.21 29.96 -10.39
CA GLU A 1077 -20.88 28.77 -10.92
C GLU A 1077 -20.09 27.49 -10.56
N ARG A 1078 -20.73 26.59 -9.80
CA ARG A 1078 -20.23 25.21 -9.57
C ARG A 1078 -20.92 24.29 -10.54
N CYS A 1079 -20.14 23.69 -11.44
CA CYS A 1079 -20.65 22.84 -12.50
C CYS A 1079 -20.36 21.36 -12.24
N THR A 1080 -21.27 20.48 -12.68
CA THR A 1080 -21.03 19.05 -12.74
C THR A 1080 -19.99 18.71 -13.80
N ASP A 1081 -19.38 17.53 -13.68
CA ASP A 1081 -18.73 16.88 -14.80
C ASP A 1081 -19.69 16.66 -15.98
N ILE A 1082 -19.12 16.43 -17.16
CA ILE A 1082 -19.87 16.23 -18.39
C ILE A 1082 -20.52 14.84 -18.37
N GLN A 1083 -21.83 14.82 -18.16
CA GLN A 1083 -22.62 13.60 -18.15
C GLN A 1083 -23.00 13.20 -19.56
N THR A 1084 -22.75 11.93 -19.91
CA THR A 1084 -22.84 11.43 -21.29
C THR A 1084 -23.84 10.28 -21.40
N THR A 1085 -24.88 10.50 -22.21
CA THR A 1085 -25.82 9.46 -22.66
C THR A 1085 -25.34 8.91 -24.00
N VAL A 1086 -25.08 7.61 -24.08
CA VAL A 1086 -24.80 6.92 -25.35
C VAL A 1086 -26.10 6.75 -26.12
N ILE A 1087 -26.10 7.14 -27.39
CA ILE A 1087 -27.24 6.92 -28.28
C ILE A 1087 -27.11 5.52 -28.86
N ASN A 1088 -28.07 4.64 -28.61
CA ASN A 1088 -28.03 3.28 -29.14
C ASN A 1088 -28.09 3.30 -30.67
N SER A 1089 -27.44 2.33 -31.30
CA SER A 1089 -27.62 2.09 -32.72
C SER A 1089 -29.01 1.49 -32.96
N THR A 1090 -29.84 2.13 -33.79
CA THR A 1090 -31.06 1.47 -34.26
C THR A 1090 -30.69 0.16 -34.94
N SER A 1091 -31.09 -0.97 -34.37
CA SER A 1091 -30.64 -2.29 -34.81
C SER A 1091 -30.92 -2.46 -36.30
N THR A 1092 -29.87 -2.50 -37.12
CA THR A 1092 -29.98 -3.03 -38.47
C THR A 1092 -30.31 -4.50 -38.35
N THR A 1093 -31.59 -4.86 -38.49
CA THR A 1093 -31.99 -6.24 -38.80
C THR A 1093 -31.11 -6.72 -39.93
N SER A 1094 -30.31 -7.75 -39.70
CA SER A 1094 -29.19 -8.13 -40.56
C SER A 1094 -29.66 -8.49 -41.98
N THR A 1095 -29.65 -7.50 -42.87
CA THR A 1095 -29.44 -7.75 -44.29
C THR A 1095 -27.95 -7.92 -44.51
N GLU A 1096 -27.41 -9.08 -44.11
CA GLU A 1096 -26.25 -9.62 -44.79
C GLU A 1096 -26.56 -9.63 -46.30
N SER A 1097 -25.90 -8.74 -47.02
CA SER A 1097 -25.96 -8.69 -48.48
C SER A 1097 -24.56 -8.81 -49.06
N GLU A 1098 -23.88 -9.93 -48.77
CA GLU A 1098 -22.99 -10.54 -49.78
C GLU A 1098 -22.77 -12.07 -49.67
N THR A 1099 -23.83 -12.85 -49.42
CA THR A 1099 -23.78 -14.27 -49.84
C THR A 1099 -23.74 -14.34 -51.38
N THR A 1100 -22.59 -14.75 -51.91
CA THR A 1100 -22.33 -14.85 -53.37
C THR A 1100 -23.48 -15.51 -54.14
N VAL A 1101 -24.20 -14.70 -54.92
CA VAL A 1101 -25.41 -15.13 -55.64
C VAL A 1101 -25.07 -16.24 -56.66
N GLU A 1102 -25.46 -17.47 -56.34
CA GLU A 1102 -25.70 -18.50 -57.36
C GLU A 1102 -26.65 -17.91 -58.41
N LYS A 1103 -26.21 -17.81 -59.67
CA LYS A 1103 -27.01 -17.15 -60.72
C LYS A 1103 -28.11 -18.07 -61.23
N ILE A 1104 -29.11 -18.29 -60.36
CA ILE A 1104 -30.31 -19.06 -60.65
C ILE A 1104 -31.30 -18.20 -61.44
N ASN A 1105 -31.43 -18.50 -62.73
CA ASN A 1105 -32.39 -17.86 -63.63
C ASN A 1105 -33.64 -18.73 -63.75
N VAL A 1106 -34.81 -18.11 -63.67
CA VAL A 1106 -36.12 -18.78 -63.79
C VAL A 1106 -36.92 -18.12 -64.92
N TYR A 1107 -37.23 -18.87 -65.98
CA TYR A 1107 -37.85 -18.34 -67.19
C TYR A 1107 -38.63 -19.41 -67.99
N PRO A 1108 -39.59 -19.03 -68.86
CA PRO A 1108 -40.17 -17.70 -68.97
C PRO A 1108 -40.98 -17.35 -67.71
N ASN A 1109 -41.20 -16.06 -67.48
CA ASN A 1109 -42.07 -15.55 -66.41
C ASN A 1109 -42.66 -14.22 -66.88
N PRO A 1110 -43.96 -14.14 -67.23
CA PRO A 1110 -44.99 -15.17 -67.07
C PRO A 1110 -44.74 -16.47 -67.85
N VAL A 1111 -45.31 -17.57 -67.35
CA VAL A 1111 -45.22 -18.93 -67.91
C VAL A 1111 -46.61 -19.47 -68.22
N ARG A 1112 -46.70 -20.39 -69.19
CA ARG A 1112 -47.95 -21.08 -69.55
C ARG A 1112 -47.90 -22.58 -69.31
N ASP A 1113 -46.78 -23.21 -69.67
CA ASP A 1113 -46.63 -24.66 -69.75
C ASP A 1113 -45.39 -25.17 -69.02
N LEU A 1114 -44.19 -24.69 -69.37
CA LEU A 1114 -42.92 -25.17 -68.84
C LEU A 1114 -42.09 -24.05 -68.22
N LEU A 1115 -41.91 -24.11 -66.90
CA LEU A 1115 -41.02 -23.22 -66.16
C LEU A 1115 -39.61 -23.81 -66.12
N THR A 1116 -38.63 -23.10 -66.68
CA THR A 1116 -37.23 -23.54 -66.71
C THR A 1116 -36.43 -22.85 -65.62
N ILE A 1117 -35.64 -23.62 -64.88
CA ILE A 1117 -34.74 -23.15 -63.82
C ILE A 1117 -33.33 -23.56 -64.23
N THR A 1118 -32.41 -22.59 -64.30
CA THR A 1118 -31.01 -22.82 -64.68
C THR A 1118 -30.05 -22.14 -63.71
N SER A 1119 -28.91 -22.76 -63.46
CA SER A 1119 -27.83 -22.19 -62.63
C SER A 1119 -26.47 -22.36 -63.31
N ASN A 1120 -25.52 -21.49 -62.95
CA ASN A 1120 -24.13 -21.57 -63.38
C ASN A 1120 -23.29 -22.59 -62.57
N ARG A 1121 -23.84 -23.16 -61.49
CA ARG A 1121 -23.28 -24.26 -60.69
C ARG A 1121 -24.37 -25.28 -60.34
N PRO A 1122 -24.03 -26.55 -60.00
CA PRO A 1122 -25.04 -27.56 -59.68
C PRO A 1122 -25.81 -27.19 -58.41
N ILE A 1123 -27.14 -27.19 -58.48
CA ILE A 1123 -28.03 -26.88 -57.37
C ILE A 1123 -28.21 -28.14 -56.52
N LYS A 1124 -28.01 -28.01 -55.20
CA LYS A 1124 -28.29 -29.04 -54.20
C LYS A 1124 -29.25 -28.48 -53.15
N SER A 1125 -30.53 -28.43 -53.52
CA SER A 1125 -31.56 -27.66 -52.81
C SER A 1125 -32.94 -28.32 -52.93
N ASN A 1126 -33.82 -28.03 -51.99
CA ASN A 1126 -35.25 -28.31 -52.13
C ASN A 1126 -35.92 -27.16 -52.90
N ILE A 1127 -36.58 -27.50 -54.01
CA ILE A 1127 -37.50 -26.61 -54.71
C ILE A 1127 -38.90 -26.85 -54.17
N ILE A 1128 -39.57 -25.78 -53.75
CA ILE A 1128 -40.95 -25.78 -53.25
C ILE A 1128 -41.73 -24.75 -54.06
N LEU A 1129 -42.73 -25.20 -54.82
CA LEU A 1129 -43.71 -24.33 -55.46
C LEU A 1129 -44.92 -24.19 -54.53
N SER A 1130 -45.29 -22.96 -54.20
CA SER A 1130 -46.41 -22.62 -53.34
C SER A 1130 -47.33 -21.59 -54.00
N SER A 1131 -48.59 -21.57 -53.58
CA SER A 1131 -49.58 -20.56 -53.99
C SER A 1131 -49.38 -19.27 -53.19
N SER A 1132 -50.01 -18.16 -53.62
CA SER A 1132 -49.83 -16.84 -52.99
C SER A 1132 -50.29 -16.74 -51.53
N ASP A 1133 -51.08 -17.70 -51.05
CA ASP A 1133 -51.53 -17.88 -49.67
C ASP A 1133 -50.68 -18.91 -48.88
N GLY A 1134 -49.55 -19.35 -49.44
CA GLY A 1134 -48.54 -20.17 -48.75
C GLY A 1134 -48.78 -21.69 -48.81
N MET A 1135 -49.87 -22.17 -49.42
CA MET A 1135 -50.10 -23.60 -49.56
C MET A 1135 -49.12 -24.21 -50.58
N VAL A 1136 -48.35 -25.22 -50.14
CA VAL A 1136 -47.40 -25.96 -50.99
C VAL A 1136 -48.14 -26.77 -52.04
N ILE A 1137 -47.82 -26.51 -53.31
CA ILE A 1137 -48.41 -27.13 -54.50
C ILE A 1137 -47.55 -28.32 -54.97
N SER A 1138 -46.22 -28.18 -54.92
CA SER A 1138 -45.28 -29.22 -55.31
C SER A 1138 -43.93 -29.01 -54.60
N GLN A 1139 -43.24 -30.10 -54.31
CA GLN A 1139 -41.88 -30.09 -53.75
C GLN A 1139 -41.02 -31.14 -54.44
N MET A 1140 -39.79 -30.76 -54.78
CA MET A 1140 -38.78 -31.60 -55.41
C MET A 1140 -37.42 -31.33 -54.75
N ARG A 1141 -36.66 -32.39 -54.49
CA ARG A 1141 -35.27 -32.28 -54.03
C ARG A 1141 -34.33 -32.43 -55.22
N LEU A 1142 -33.35 -31.53 -55.30
CA LEU A 1142 -32.24 -31.58 -56.22
C LEU A 1142 -30.98 -31.97 -55.44
N ASP A 1143 -30.16 -32.85 -56.03
CA ASP A 1143 -28.91 -33.26 -55.40
C ASP A 1143 -27.68 -32.79 -56.20
N ASN A 1144 -27.79 -32.51 -57.50
CA ASN A 1144 -26.67 -32.02 -58.33
C ASN A 1144 -27.09 -31.43 -59.71
N GLU A 1145 -28.25 -30.79 -59.85
CA GLU A 1145 -28.78 -30.35 -61.16
C GLU A 1145 -28.47 -28.88 -61.51
N GLN A 1146 -28.02 -28.62 -62.74
CA GLN A 1146 -27.81 -27.25 -63.28
C GLN A 1146 -29.00 -26.72 -64.11
N TYR A 1147 -29.93 -27.61 -64.49
CA TYR A 1147 -31.04 -27.31 -65.40
C TYR A 1147 -32.23 -28.21 -65.05
N ILE A 1148 -33.39 -27.60 -64.77
CA ILE A 1148 -34.66 -28.29 -64.50
C ILE A 1148 -35.78 -27.63 -65.31
N GLN A 1149 -36.77 -28.43 -65.73
CA GLN A 1149 -38.05 -27.92 -66.19
C GLN A 1149 -39.18 -28.47 -65.34
N LEU A 1150 -40.08 -27.58 -64.91
CA LEU A 1150 -41.30 -27.90 -64.18
C LEU A 1150 -42.49 -27.68 -65.12
N ASP A 1151 -43.29 -28.73 -65.33
CA ASP A 1151 -44.59 -28.61 -66.01
C ASP A 1151 -45.58 -27.95 -65.04
N VAL A 1152 -46.05 -26.76 -65.44
CA VAL A 1152 -47.02 -25.95 -64.69
C VAL A 1152 -48.34 -25.80 -65.45
N SER A 1153 -48.51 -26.47 -66.59
CA SER A 1153 -49.70 -26.40 -67.47
C SER A 1153 -51.01 -26.86 -66.81
N HIS A 1154 -50.90 -27.58 -65.70
CA HIS A 1154 -52.03 -28.09 -64.91
C HIS A 1154 -52.46 -27.14 -63.78
N LEU A 1155 -51.74 -26.03 -63.57
CA LEU A 1155 -52.03 -25.05 -62.53
C LEU A 1155 -52.90 -23.91 -63.08
N PRO A 1156 -53.90 -23.41 -62.32
CA PRO A 1156 -54.69 -22.25 -62.71
C PRO A 1156 -53.83 -21.00 -62.96
N SER A 1157 -54.29 -20.10 -63.85
CA SER A 1157 -53.75 -18.75 -63.96
C SER A 1157 -53.72 -18.05 -62.60
N GLY A 1158 -52.55 -17.54 -62.19
CA GLY A 1158 -52.34 -17.03 -60.84
C GLY A 1158 -50.90 -16.68 -60.52
N MET A 1159 -50.69 -16.22 -59.29
CA MET A 1159 -49.37 -15.91 -58.74
C MET A 1159 -48.92 -17.02 -57.80
N TYR A 1160 -47.70 -17.50 -58.01
CA TYR A 1160 -47.08 -18.58 -57.25
C TYR A 1160 -45.70 -18.13 -56.75
N LEU A 1161 -45.24 -18.72 -55.64
CA LEU A 1161 -43.93 -18.50 -55.06
C LEU A 1161 -43.10 -19.78 -55.20
N LEU A 1162 -41.99 -19.67 -55.90
CA LEU A 1162 -41.00 -20.73 -56.08
C LEU A 1162 -39.84 -20.47 -55.09
N ASN A 1163 -39.75 -21.29 -54.05
CA ASN A 1163 -38.70 -21.23 -53.05
C ASN A 1163 -37.65 -22.29 -53.39
N ILE A 1164 -36.37 -21.91 -53.44
CA ILE A 1164 -35.24 -22.81 -53.67
C ILE A 1164 -34.36 -22.71 -52.43
N VAL A 1165 -34.37 -23.73 -51.58
CA VAL A 1165 -33.81 -23.69 -50.22
C VAL A 1165 -32.78 -24.80 -50.06
N ASN A 1166 -31.53 -24.45 -49.74
CA ASN A 1166 -30.51 -25.41 -49.33
C ASN A 1166 -30.38 -25.40 -47.78
N ASN A 1167 -29.36 -26.02 -47.22
CA ASN A 1167 -29.20 -26.12 -45.76
C ASN A 1167 -28.77 -24.80 -45.08
N THR A 1168 -28.34 -23.78 -45.83
CA THR A 1168 -27.74 -22.54 -45.30
C THR A 1168 -28.31 -21.26 -45.92
N SER A 1169 -29.14 -21.34 -46.96
CA SER A 1169 -29.74 -20.18 -47.64
C SER A 1169 -31.01 -20.53 -48.44
N GLY A 1170 -31.83 -19.52 -48.73
CA GLY A 1170 -33.08 -19.68 -49.46
C GLY A 1170 -33.36 -18.54 -50.44
N LEU A 1171 -33.69 -18.89 -51.69
CA LEU A 1171 -34.07 -17.96 -52.75
C LEU A 1171 -35.57 -18.07 -53.05
N VAL A 1172 -36.29 -16.95 -53.01
CA VAL A 1172 -37.71 -16.87 -53.40
C VAL A 1172 -37.86 -16.17 -54.75
N LYS A 1173 -38.59 -16.78 -55.69
CA LYS A 1173 -38.97 -16.17 -56.97
C LYS A 1173 -40.49 -16.21 -57.17
N LYS A 1174 -41.08 -15.03 -57.39
CA LYS A 1174 -42.48 -14.90 -57.82
C LYS A 1174 -42.65 -15.33 -59.27
N ILE A 1175 -43.52 -16.30 -59.51
CA ILE A 1175 -43.89 -16.82 -60.84
C ILE A 1175 -45.34 -16.43 -61.14
N ILE A 1176 -45.61 -16.01 -62.37
CA ILE A 1176 -46.95 -15.71 -62.87
C ILE A 1176 -47.33 -16.78 -63.91
N ILE A 1177 -48.39 -17.52 -63.65
CA ILE A 1177 -48.95 -18.50 -64.58
C ILE A 1177 -50.10 -17.83 -65.35
N THR A 1178 -50.15 -18.03 -66.67
CA THR A 1178 -51.14 -17.42 -67.58
C THR A 1178 -51.69 -18.43 -68.59
N ASP A 1179 -53.00 -18.33 -68.88
CA ASP A 1179 -53.81 -19.24 -69.72
C ASP A 1179 -53.33 -19.47 -71.17
#